data_AF-A0A7X8MTP7-F1
#
_entry.id   AF-A0A7X8MTP7-F1
#
_cell.length_a   1.000
_cell.length_b   1.000
_cell.length_c   1.000
_cell.angle_alpha   90.00
_cell.angle_beta   90.00
_cell.angle_gamma   90.00
#
_symmetry.space_group_name_H-M   'P 1'
#
loop_
_entity.id
_entity.type
_entity.pdbx_description
1 polymer ?
#
loop_
_entity_poly.entity_id
_entity_poly.type
_entity_poly.pdbx_seq_one_letter_code
_entity_poly.pdbx_strand_id
1 'polypeptide(L)'
;MSHREPAPATSVAPGWLKNVAIISGLLGFVLFVLTPFLPVNQTQSSFSWPQGDSLTSVNAPLVSYAPERLDIELPVEESLAALREGQSLILSTLPSDSTDATSRGLFVRSWDGGIDVVVRNQVPLELTEAEVQRLPDDAVLTITSTEEETVAEIPGTGHEGTIDDEDVRPQVTGIYTELDGDVAALVDAGLAADVEINSRFTSAPSFIKYVAMFGGLASLLVALWALHRMDRLDGRSTRRFLPAGWWRPRPLDGVVGAILLFWHIFGANTSDDGFILTMARVSDGADYTANYYRWFGVPESPFGSPYYDLLALMTQVSTASVWMRLPALLSGIIIWLVLSREILPRLGAKIAGRQVAHWTAAMVFLAFWLPYNNGIRPEPIIAMGAVLTWASFERAIATSRLLPAAVGVILATISLGAGPTGLMAVSALLASLSSLIRILYRRLPLLGAGRGPNGERASRSSIITAVTAMLAPFLAAGTAILIGVFGDQTLASVLEAIRVRSAKGPALNWYDEWVRYQTLMEQTVDGSLTRRFAVLMMFFCLAIVIAAILRNGRVPGAAKDPSLRLILIIFGTMFFMMFTPTKWTHHFGVYAGIAGALAALAAVALSALAMRSARARTLMIGAVLFITAISLAGINGWWYVSSYGIPWFDKTVQYNAVESSTIMLFIALAVLFIGVLQSFLGEIRTARAETHG
;
A
#
# COMPACT_ATOMS: atom_id res chain seq x y z
N MET A 1 -47.20 49.67 -9.21
CA MET A 1 -46.66 49.29 -7.89
C MET A 1 -45.83 48.02 -8.08
N SER A 2 -44.50 48.13 -7.93
CA SER A 2 -43.56 47.05 -8.23
C SER A 2 -43.32 46.22 -6.97
N HIS A 3 -43.76 44.96 -6.96
CA HIS A 3 -43.33 44.00 -5.95
C HIS A 3 -41.93 43.50 -6.32
N ARG A 4 -40.90 44.15 -5.76
CA ARG A 4 -39.58 43.54 -5.64
C ARG A 4 -39.67 42.51 -4.52
N GLU A 5 -39.57 41.23 -4.84
CA GLU A 5 -39.21 40.22 -3.86
C GLU A 5 -37.86 40.60 -3.24
N PRO A 6 -37.69 40.56 -1.90
CA PRO A 6 -36.40 40.81 -1.29
C PRO A 6 -35.47 39.65 -1.63
N ALA A 7 -34.35 39.95 -2.30
CA ALA A 7 -33.27 39.00 -2.49
C ALA A 7 -32.82 38.46 -1.12
N PRO A 8 -32.63 37.14 -0.93
CA PRO A 8 -32.14 36.62 0.33
C PRO A 8 -30.78 37.23 0.61
N ALA A 9 -30.62 37.88 1.76
CA ALA A 9 -29.36 38.45 2.20
C ALA A 9 -28.29 37.33 2.25
N THR A 10 -27.42 37.29 1.24
CA THR A 10 -26.23 36.45 1.24
C THR A 10 -25.32 36.94 2.36
N SER A 11 -25.28 36.24 3.49
CA SER A 11 -24.40 36.59 4.60
C SER A 11 -22.95 36.36 4.16
N VAL A 12 -22.20 37.44 3.93
CA VAL A 12 -20.76 37.36 3.68
C VAL A 12 -20.09 36.74 4.91
N ALA A 13 -19.09 35.88 4.68
CA ALA A 13 -18.32 35.23 5.74
C ALA A 13 -17.75 36.29 6.71
N PRO A 14 -18.02 36.19 8.02
CA PRO A 14 -17.38 37.04 9.01
C PRO A 14 -15.85 36.93 8.94
N GLY A 15 -15.13 38.02 9.21
CA GLY A 15 -13.67 38.05 9.20
C GLY A 15 -13.03 36.99 10.11
N TRP A 16 -13.58 36.83 11.33
CA TRP A 16 -13.11 35.84 12.30
C TRP A 16 -13.17 34.41 11.77
N LEU A 17 -14.21 34.06 11.00
CA LEU A 17 -14.40 32.70 10.48
C LEU A 17 -13.34 32.35 9.44
N LYS A 18 -13.01 33.32 8.57
CA LYS A 18 -11.91 33.18 7.60
C LYS A 18 -10.58 33.01 8.32
N ASN A 19 -10.31 33.85 9.33
CA ASN A 19 -9.08 33.77 10.09
C ASN A 19 -8.94 32.44 10.84
N VAL A 20 -10.01 31.93 11.46
CA VAL A 20 -10.01 30.60 12.10
C VAL A 20 -9.67 29.51 11.09
N ALA A 21 -10.28 29.50 9.91
CA ALA A 21 -9.99 28.50 8.87
C ALA A 21 -8.52 28.56 8.40
N ILE A 22 -7.99 29.78 8.20
CA ILE A 22 -6.59 30.00 7.80
C ILE A 22 -5.63 29.53 8.90
N ILE A 23 -5.79 30.06 10.11
CA ILE A 23 -4.86 29.81 11.22
C ILE A 23 -4.87 28.33 11.58
N SER A 24 -6.05 27.72 11.79
CA SER A 24 -6.14 26.30 12.15
C SER A 24 -5.67 25.38 11.01
N GLY A 25 -5.98 25.70 9.75
CA GLY A 25 -5.52 24.91 8.60
C GLY A 25 -4.00 24.99 8.40
N LEU A 26 -3.41 26.18 8.52
CA LEU A 26 -1.96 26.35 8.41
C LEU A 26 -1.21 25.80 9.62
N LEU A 27 -1.74 25.98 10.83
CA LEU A 27 -1.16 25.40 12.04
C LEU A 27 -1.15 23.87 11.96
N GLY A 28 -2.27 23.25 11.60
CA GLY A 28 -2.35 21.81 11.38
C GLY A 28 -1.35 21.34 10.33
N PHE A 29 -1.29 22.03 9.18
CA PHE A 29 -0.33 21.74 8.12
C PHE A 29 1.12 21.78 8.62
N VAL A 30 1.53 22.85 9.30
CA VAL A 30 2.90 23.02 9.82
C VAL A 30 3.22 21.94 10.84
N LEU A 31 2.33 21.68 11.82
CA LEU A 31 2.56 20.65 12.84
C LEU A 31 2.74 19.25 12.23
N PHE A 32 1.94 18.90 11.23
CA PHE A 32 2.09 17.63 10.53
C PHE A 32 3.37 17.54 9.70
N VAL A 33 3.75 18.61 8.99
CA VAL A 33 4.99 18.65 8.20
C VAL A 33 6.24 18.60 9.09
N LEU A 34 6.17 19.14 10.32
CA LEU A 34 7.26 19.07 11.29
C LEU A 34 7.39 17.69 11.95
N THR A 35 6.31 16.90 12.02
CA THR A 35 6.28 15.58 12.71
C THR A 35 7.47 14.66 12.37
N PRO A 36 7.92 14.52 11.10
CA PRO A 36 9.04 13.65 10.73
C PRO A 36 10.41 14.09 11.26
N PHE A 37 10.53 15.35 11.67
CA PHE A 37 11.77 16.00 12.11
C PHE A 37 11.83 16.22 13.62
N LEU A 38 10.72 15.95 14.33
CA LEU A 38 10.68 16.08 15.78
C LEU A 38 11.43 14.92 16.46
N PRO A 39 12.05 15.17 17.62
CA PRO A 39 12.87 14.18 18.29
C PRO A 39 12.06 12.95 18.70
N VAL A 40 12.74 11.81 18.75
CA VAL A 40 12.25 10.53 19.26
C VAL A 40 13.19 10.04 20.35
N ASN A 41 12.69 9.17 21.22
CA ASN A 41 13.50 8.47 22.20
C ASN A 41 13.85 7.10 21.61
N GLN A 42 15.10 6.87 21.24
CA GLN A 42 15.58 5.58 20.75
C GLN A 42 16.05 4.73 21.93
N THR A 43 15.71 3.44 21.92
CA THR A 43 16.26 2.47 22.87
C THR A 43 17.56 1.91 22.30
N GLN A 44 18.71 2.25 22.89
CA GLN A 44 19.99 1.63 22.54
C GLN A 44 20.09 0.25 23.18
N SER A 45 20.64 -0.73 22.45
CA SER A 45 20.79 -2.09 22.94
C SER A 45 22.21 -2.57 22.67
N SER A 46 22.82 -3.16 23.68
CA SER A 46 24.13 -3.80 23.58
C SER A 46 24.17 -5.00 24.50
N PHE A 47 25.13 -5.89 24.26
CA PHE A 47 25.49 -6.93 25.21
C PHE A 47 27.00 -7.07 25.28
N SER A 48 27.48 -7.40 26.46
CA SER A 48 28.90 -7.70 26.71
C SER A 48 29.09 -9.19 26.98
N TRP A 49 30.31 -9.67 26.79
CA TRP A 49 30.77 -10.99 27.19
C TRP A 49 32.21 -10.87 27.69
N PRO A 50 32.63 -11.60 28.75
CA PRO A 50 31.90 -12.61 29.53
C PRO A 50 30.72 -12.09 30.37
N GLN A 51 29.81 -12.98 30.80
CA GLN A 51 28.64 -12.61 31.64
C GLN A 51 28.54 -13.50 32.89
N GLY A 52 28.27 -12.89 34.05
CA GLY A 52 27.91 -13.61 35.29
C GLY A 52 28.99 -14.57 35.80
N ASP A 53 30.25 -14.13 35.82
CA ASP A 53 31.43 -14.91 36.21
C ASP A 53 31.59 -16.21 35.41
N SER A 54 31.15 -16.22 34.15
CA SER A 54 31.18 -17.39 33.28
C SER A 54 31.67 -17.07 31.86
N LEU A 55 32.55 -17.92 31.34
CA LEU A 55 32.98 -17.94 29.92
C LEU A 55 31.97 -18.67 29.01
N THR A 56 30.80 -19.05 29.53
CA THR A 56 29.79 -19.74 28.73
C THR A 56 29.44 -18.92 27.50
N SER A 57 29.40 -19.59 26.35
CA SER A 57 28.98 -18.97 25.09
C SER A 57 27.56 -18.41 25.19
N VAL A 58 27.33 -17.25 24.60
CA VAL A 58 26.03 -16.55 24.63
C VAL A 58 25.37 -16.56 23.26
N ASN A 59 24.07 -16.83 23.21
CA ASN A 59 23.28 -16.76 21.98
C ASN A 59 22.55 -15.42 21.89
N ALA A 60 22.84 -14.66 20.83
CA ALA A 60 22.24 -13.36 20.54
C ALA A 60 22.03 -13.17 19.03
N PRO A 61 21.07 -13.89 18.39
CA PRO A 61 20.83 -13.80 16.96
C PRO A 61 20.28 -12.43 16.55
N LEU A 62 21.10 -11.62 15.88
CA LEU A 62 20.72 -10.28 15.44
C LEU A 62 19.83 -10.34 14.18
N VAL A 63 18.68 -9.67 14.23
CA VAL A 63 17.76 -9.55 13.07
C VAL A 63 18.41 -8.74 11.93
N SER A 64 19.23 -7.74 12.27
CA SER A 64 20.00 -6.93 11.32
C SER A 64 21.22 -7.67 10.74
N TYR A 65 21.49 -8.89 11.22
CA TYR A 65 22.66 -9.73 10.93
C TYR A 65 23.97 -9.16 11.47
N ALA A 66 24.34 -7.95 11.08
CA ALA A 66 25.52 -7.24 11.58
C ALA A 66 25.14 -6.28 12.74
N PRO A 67 26.06 -6.08 13.71
CA PRO A 67 25.93 -5.06 14.74
C PRO A 67 26.21 -3.67 14.18
N GLU A 68 25.94 -2.63 14.96
CA GLU A 68 26.42 -1.27 14.64
C GLU A 68 27.94 -1.20 14.80
N ARG A 69 28.43 -1.70 15.94
CA ARG A 69 29.84 -1.77 16.34
C ARG A 69 30.11 -3.07 17.11
N LEU A 70 31.29 -3.63 16.90
CA LEU A 70 31.82 -4.79 17.64
C LEU A 70 33.22 -4.44 18.11
N ASP A 71 33.45 -4.55 19.42
CA ASP A 71 34.76 -4.39 20.05
C ASP A 71 35.10 -5.69 20.78
N ILE A 72 36.28 -6.24 20.55
CA ILE A 72 36.78 -7.46 21.19
C ILE A 72 38.20 -7.17 21.69
N GLU A 73 38.45 -7.49 22.96
CA GLU A 73 39.75 -7.43 23.62
C GLU A 73 40.08 -8.82 24.15
N LEU A 74 41.20 -9.40 23.70
CA LEU A 74 41.62 -10.75 24.04
C LEU A 74 43.05 -10.72 24.58
N PRO A 75 43.28 -10.96 25.90
CA PRO A 75 44.62 -11.10 26.44
C PRO A 75 45.28 -12.35 25.85
N VAL A 76 46.39 -12.18 25.13
CA VAL A 76 46.91 -13.21 24.22
C VAL A 76 47.42 -14.43 24.99
N GLU A 77 48.27 -14.22 26.00
CA GLU A 77 48.86 -15.31 26.79
C GLU A 77 47.80 -16.08 27.57
N GLU A 78 46.95 -15.35 28.31
CA GLU A 78 45.90 -15.92 29.14
C GLU A 78 44.84 -16.65 28.32
N SER A 79 44.46 -16.12 27.15
CA SER A 79 43.49 -16.77 26.26
C SER A 79 44.05 -18.08 25.69
N LEU A 80 45.34 -18.13 25.34
CA LEU A 80 45.97 -19.37 24.88
C LEU A 80 46.08 -20.40 26.02
N ALA A 81 46.40 -19.96 27.24
CA ALA A 81 46.47 -20.82 28.41
C ALA A 81 45.10 -21.38 28.83
N ALA A 82 44.03 -20.60 28.64
CA ALA A 82 42.66 -21.01 28.93
C ALA A 82 42.01 -21.84 27.81
N LEU A 83 42.68 -22.08 26.68
CA LEU A 83 42.10 -22.86 25.60
C LEU A 83 42.03 -24.35 25.97
N ARG A 84 40.85 -24.97 25.81
CA ARG A 84 40.67 -26.40 26.10
C ARG A 84 41.58 -27.27 25.22
N GLU A 85 42.10 -28.36 25.81
CA GLU A 85 43.00 -29.28 25.11
C GLU A 85 42.37 -29.83 23.83
N GLY A 86 43.08 -29.69 22.70
CA GLY A 86 42.61 -30.13 21.38
C GLY A 86 41.60 -29.22 20.68
N GLN A 87 41.26 -28.06 21.26
CA GLN A 87 40.45 -27.03 20.62
C GLN A 87 41.32 -25.93 20.03
N SER A 88 40.78 -25.20 19.05
CA SER A 88 41.47 -24.10 18.37
C SER A 88 40.70 -22.78 18.38
N LEU A 89 39.47 -22.75 18.87
CA LEU A 89 38.61 -21.56 18.79
C LEU A 89 38.71 -20.72 20.07
N ILE A 90 39.34 -19.54 19.98
CA ILE A 90 39.37 -18.58 21.08
C ILE A 90 38.02 -17.88 21.18
N LEU A 91 37.58 -17.26 20.08
CA LEU A 91 36.31 -16.52 20.03
C LEU A 91 35.74 -16.52 18.61
N SER A 92 34.41 -16.61 18.48
CA SER A 92 33.71 -16.40 17.22
C SER A 92 32.33 -15.78 17.39
N THR A 93 31.82 -15.14 16.33
CA THR A 93 30.47 -14.56 16.29
C THR A 93 29.40 -15.52 15.78
N LEU A 94 29.82 -16.68 15.25
CA LEU A 94 28.98 -17.76 14.71
C LEU A 94 29.52 -19.11 15.21
N PRO A 95 28.66 -20.13 15.43
CA PRO A 95 29.12 -21.48 15.68
C PRO A 95 30.00 -21.99 14.52
N SER A 96 31.07 -22.71 14.83
CA SER A 96 32.07 -23.18 13.86
C SER A 96 31.51 -24.16 12.82
N ASP A 97 30.42 -24.87 13.15
CA ASP A 97 29.70 -25.79 12.28
C ASP A 97 28.62 -25.10 11.41
N SER A 98 28.52 -23.77 11.47
CA SER A 98 27.60 -22.98 10.63
C SER A 98 27.91 -23.11 9.14
N THR A 99 26.87 -23.07 8.30
CA THR A 99 27.05 -23.05 6.84
C THR A 99 27.77 -21.76 6.41
N ASP A 100 28.88 -21.93 5.68
CA ASP A 100 29.77 -20.86 5.22
C ASP A 100 30.25 -19.93 6.35
N ALA A 101 30.49 -20.48 7.55
CA ALA A 101 30.75 -19.71 8.77
C ALA A 101 31.81 -18.61 8.58
N THR A 102 32.99 -18.96 8.06
CA THR A 102 34.12 -18.03 7.86
C THR A 102 33.80 -16.90 6.87
N SER A 103 32.87 -17.12 5.93
CA SER A 103 32.48 -16.11 4.94
C SER A 103 31.52 -15.05 5.48
N ARG A 104 30.93 -15.30 6.66
CA ARG A 104 29.88 -14.46 7.26
C ARG A 104 30.27 -13.91 8.62
N GLY A 105 30.94 -14.70 9.46
CA GLY A 105 31.28 -14.33 10.83
C GLY A 105 32.71 -13.82 10.99
N LEU A 106 33.07 -13.62 12.26
CA LEU A 106 34.42 -13.39 12.75
C LEU A 106 34.87 -14.59 13.56
N PHE A 107 36.13 -14.99 13.38
CA PHE A 107 36.77 -16.11 14.07
C PHE A 107 38.17 -15.70 14.50
N VAL A 108 38.47 -15.87 15.78
CA VAL A 108 39.83 -15.80 16.33
C VAL A 108 40.21 -17.21 16.73
N ARG A 109 41.25 -17.76 16.11
CA ARG A 109 41.67 -19.15 16.32
C ARG A 109 43.15 -19.23 16.66
N SER A 110 43.51 -20.29 17.36
CA SER A 110 44.90 -20.68 17.57
C SER A 110 45.17 -22.06 16.99
N TRP A 111 46.19 -22.14 16.15
CA TRP A 111 46.71 -23.39 15.59
C TRP A 111 48.19 -23.49 15.92
N ASP A 112 48.59 -24.58 16.59
CA ASP A 112 49.98 -24.85 16.96
C ASP A 112 50.66 -23.67 17.68
N GLY A 113 49.92 -22.90 18.50
CA GLY A 113 50.41 -21.74 19.24
C GLY A 113 50.51 -20.43 18.45
N GLY A 114 50.20 -20.43 17.14
CA GLY A 114 49.93 -19.21 16.37
C GLY A 114 48.52 -18.67 16.59
N ILE A 115 48.22 -17.47 16.09
CA ILE A 115 46.89 -16.85 16.15
C ILE A 115 46.50 -16.34 14.76
N ASP A 116 45.27 -16.61 14.34
CA ASP A 116 44.67 -15.96 13.18
C ASP A 116 43.34 -15.29 13.54
N VAL A 117 43.10 -14.12 12.91
CA VAL A 117 41.82 -13.43 12.94
C VAL A 117 41.26 -13.49 11.53
N VAL A 118 40.06 -14.02 11.39
CA VAL A 118 39.35 -14.11 10.10
C VAL A 118 38.02 -13.42 10.21
N VAL A 119 37.75 -12.47 9.32
CA VAL A 119 36.48 -11.75 9.21
C VAL A 119 36.01 -11.86 7.77
N ARG A 120 34.86 -12.52 7.55
CA ARG A 120 34.25 -12.68 6.22
C ARG A 120 35.21 -13.15 5.11
N ASN A 121 35.99 -14.19 5.39
CA ASN A 121 37.06 -14.78 4.57
C ASN A 121 38.29 -13.88 4.32
N GLN A 122 38.38 -12.73 4.97
CA GLN A 122 39.57 -11.89 4.97
C GLN A 122 40.35 -12.13 6.27
N VAL A 123 41.68 -12.04 6.21
CA VAL A 123 42.57 -12.31 7.33
C VAL A 123 43.31 -11.01 7.68
N PRO A 124 42.73 -10.12 8.52
CA PRO A 124 43.40 -8.88 8.90
C PRO A 124 44.68 -9.12 9.69
N LEU A 125 44.74 -10.17 10.52
CA LEU A 125 45.88 -10.48 11.36
C LEU A 125 46.17 -11.97 11.39
N GLU A 126 47.43 -12.34 11.19
CA GLU A 126 47.94 -13.70 11.34
C GLU A 126 49.34 -13.63 11.97
N LEU A 127 49.56 -14.41 13.02
CA LEU A 127 50.81 -14.50 13.77
C LEU A 127 51.23 -15.97 13.90
N THR A 128 52.50 -16.24 13.64
CA THR A 128 53.10 -17.55 13.88
C THR A 128 53.38 -17.75 15.37
N GLU A 129 53.53 -19.01 15.82
CA GLU A 129 53.90 -19.34 17.20
C GLU A 129 55.13 -18.55 17.68
N ALA A 130 56.15 -18.43 16.83
CA ALA A 130 57.38 -17.73 17.16
C ALA A 130 57.21 -16.20 17.28
N GLU A 131 56.18 -15.62 16.68
CA GLU A 131 55.81 -14.21 16.82
C GLU A 131 54.99 -14.01 18.09
N VAL A 132 54.02 -14.89 18.36
CA VAL A 132 53.24 -14.90 19.59
C VAL A 132 54.14 -14.97 20.84
N GLN A 133 55.16 -15.84 20.84
CA GLN A 133 56.12 -15.97 21.95
C GLN A 133 57.02 -14.73 22.17
N ARG A 134 57.04 -13.76 21.24
CA ARG A 134 57.81 -12.50 21.38
C ARG A 134 56.95 -11.32 21.82
N LEU A 135 55.64 -11.52 21.92
CA LEU A 135 54.74 -10.49 22.41
C LEU A 135 55.04 -10.22 23.90
N PRO A 136 54.81 -8.98 24.38
CA PRO A 136 54.82 -8.69 25.81
C PRO A 136 53.83 -9.59 26.58
N ASP A 137 54.16 -9.91 27.84
CA ASP A 137 53.29 -10.70 28.73
C ASP A 137 51.91 -10.05 28.94
N ASP A 138 51.79 -8.73 28.75
CA ASP A 138 50.54 -7.95 28.85
C ASP A 138 49.90 -7.64 27.48
N ALA A 139 50.24 -8.39 26.43
CA ALA A 139 49.71 -8.17 25.09
C ALA A 139 48.22 -8.51 24.97
N VAL A 140 47.43 -7.53 24.53
CA VAL A 140 45.99 -7.67 24.25
C VAL A 140 45.75 -7.50 22.75
N LEU A 141 45.11 -8.50 22.14
CA LEU A 141 44.58 -8.41 20.79
C LEU A 141 43.26 -7.64 20.82
N THR A 142 43.24 -6.47 20.17
CA THR A 142 42.04 -5.67 20.00
C THR A 142 41.48 -5.85 18.60
N ILE A 143 40.18 -6.09 18.49
CA ILE A 143 39.47 -6.16 17.21
C ILE A 143 38.28 -5.21 17.28
N THR A 144 38.29 -4.19 16.44
CA THR A 144 37.19 -3.24 16.29
C THR A 144 36.58 -3.39 14.91
N SER A 145 35.27 -3.53 14.80
CA SER A 145 34.55 -3.62 13.53
C SER A 145 33.39 -2.63 13.50
N THR A 146 33.45 -1.69 12.56
CA THR A 146 32.45 -0.63 12.32
C THR A 146 32.03 -0.62 10.85
N GLU A 147 31.09 0.26 10.46
CA GLU A 147 30.72 0.43 9.05
C GLU A 147 31.90 0.90 8.18
N GLU A 148 32.83 1.66 8.74
CA GLU A 148 33.93 2.29 8.01
C GLU A 148 35.13 1.36 7.83
N GLU A 149 35.49 0.63 8.88
CA GLU A 149 36.65 -0.26 8.87
C GLU A 149 36.52 -1.40 9.89
N THR A 150 37.31 -2.45 9.66
CA THR A 150 37.60 -3.48 10.66
C THR A 150 39.10 -3.57 10.89
N VAL A 151 39.51 -3.35 12.14
CA VAL A 151 40.91 -3.32 12.57
C VAL A 151 41.14 -4.48 13.54
N ALA A 152 42.22 -5.22 13.33
CA ALA A 152 42.76 -6.19 14.29
C ALA A 152 44.21 -5.82 14.60
N GLU A 153 44.51 -5.49 15.85
CA GLU A 153 45.86 -5.05 16.24
C GLU A 153 46.26 -5.55 17.63
N ILE A 154 47.58 -5.52 17.89
CA ILE A 154 48.13 -5.69 19.23
C ILE A 154 48.91 -4.40 19.55
N PRO A 155 48.33 -3.47 20.32
CA PRO A 155 48.91 -2.16 20.56
C PRO A 155 50.35 -2.23 21.08
N GLY A 156 51.24 -1.40 20.53
CA GLY A 156 52.65 -1.31 20.96
C GLY A 156 53.59 -2.36 20.36
N THR A 157 53.10 -3.30 19.54
CA THR A 157 53.92 -4.37 18.93
C THR A 157 54.16 -4.20 17.43
N GLY A 158 53.40 -3.31 16.77
CA GLY A 158 53.45 -3.09 15.32
C GLY A 158 52.72 -4.16 14.50
N HIS A 159 52.03 -5.09 15.17
CA HIS A 159 51.12 -6.05 14.54
C HIS A 159 49.73 -5.42 14.43
N GLU A 160 49.38 -4.96 13.23
CA GLU A 160 48.12 -4.28 12.91
C GLU A 160 47.69 -4.69 11.50
N GLY A 161 46.40 -4.94 11.32
CA GLY A 161 45.78 -5.09 10.02
C GLY A 161 44.40 -4.49 9.96
N THR A 162 44.15 -3.75 8.89
CA THR A 162 42.94 -2.98 8.68
C THR A 162 42.30 -3.37 7.36
N ILE A 163 40.97 -3.50 7.38
CA ILE A 163 40.12 -3.70 6.20
C ILE A 163 39.17 -2.50 6.15
N ASP A 164 39.40 -1.60 5.19
CA ASP A 164 38.68 -0.34 5.00
C ASP A 164 38.13 -0.17 3.57
N ASP A 165 38.29 -1.18 2.70
CA ASP A 165 37.86 -1.16 1.30
C ASP A 165 36.39 -1.55 1.10
N GLU A 166 35.81 -2.30 2.04
CA GLU A 166 34.38 -2.65 2.09
C GLU A 166 33.85 -2.86 3.52
N ASP A 167 32.52 -2.79 3.70
CA ASP A 167 31.88 -3.14 4.98
C ASP A 167 31.96 -4.66 5.21
N VAL A 168 32.91 -5.05 6.07
CA VAL A 168 33.16 -6.44 6.47
C VAL A 168 32.61 -6.79 7.85
N ARG A 169 31.73 -5.98 8.45
CA ARG A 169 31.16 -6.30 9.77
C ARG A 169 30.61 -7.72 9.81
N PRO A 170 30.99 -8.52 10.82
CA PRO A 170 30.61 -9.92 10.87
C PRO A 170 29.12 -10.07 11.18
N GLN A 171 28.53 -11.13 10.67
CA GLN A 171 27.24 -11.62 11.15
C GLN A 171 27.42 -12.11 12.59
N VAL A 172 26.55 -11.66 13.50
CA VAL A 172 26.56 -12.03 14.91
C VAL A 172 25.31 -12.84 15.23
N THR A 173 25.53 -14.07 15.68
CA THR A 173 24.47 -14.90 16.28
C THR A 173 24.66 -15.12 17.78
N GLY A 174 25.77 -14.64 18.32
CA GLY A 174 26.23 -14.90 19.66
C GLY A 174 27.73 -14.65 19.77
N ILE A 175 28.29 -14.98 20.93
CA ILE A 175 29.74 -15.07 21.15
C ILE A 175 30.01 -16.51 21.60
N TYR A 176 30.82 -17.22 20.83
CA TYR A 176 31.14 -18.63 21.03
C TYR A 176 32.62 -18.81 21.24
N THR A 177 32.99 -19.63 22.23
CA THR A 177 34.37 -19.80 22.66
C THR A 177 34.62 -21.24 23.12
N GLU A 178 35.86 -21.71 22.98
CA GLU A 178 36.32 -22.97 23.56
C GLU A 178 37.23 -22.75 24.79
N LEU A 179 37.29 -21.52 25.33
CA LEU A 179 38.03 -21.19 26.54
C LEU A 179 37.38 -21.80 27.80
N ASP A 180 38.22 -22.32 28.69
CA ASP A 180 37.88 -22.86 30.00
C ASP A 180 38.98 -22.45 31.00
N GLY A 181 38.63 -21.62 31.98
CA GLY A 181 39.60 -20.99 32.87
C GLY A 181 38.95 -20.09 33.93
N ASP A 182 39.80 -19.47 34.75
CA ASP A 182 39.34 -18.49 35.75
C ASP A 182 38.91 -17.19 35.07
N VAL A 183 37.60 -16.94 35.09
CA VAL A 183 36.99 -15.75 34.46
C VAL A 183 37.54 -14.46 35.05
N ALA A 184 37.78 -14.42 36.37
CA ALA A 184 38.27 -13.22 37.03
C ALA A 184 39.68 -12.87 36.54
N ALA A 185 40.56 -13.88 36.42
CA ALA A 185 41.91 -13.68 35.90
C ALA A 185 41.92 -13.20 34.44
N LEU A 186 41.07 -13.79 33.58
CA LEU A 186 40.96 -13.37 32.17
C LEU A 186 40.41 -11.95 32.02
N VAL A 187 39.38 -11.60 32.79
CA VAL A 187 38.80 -10.25 32.77
C VAL A 187 39.79 -9.22 33.34
N ASP A 188 40.51 -9.55 34.42
CA ASP A 188 41.56 -8.69 34.98
C ASP A 188 42.73 -8.48 33.99
N ALA A 189 43.01 -9.46 33.13
CA ALA A 189 43.98 -9.38 32.05
C ALA A 189 43.46 -8.60 30.82
N GLY A 190 42.16 -8.27 30.76
CA GLY A 190 41.57 -7.47 29.68
C GLY A 190 40.64 -8.22 28.72
N LEU A 191 40.12 -9.41 29.09
CA LEU A 191 39.15 -10.13 28.27
C LEU A 191 37.80 -9.40 28.25
N ALA A 192 37.41 -8.85 27.10
CA ALA A 192 36.12 -8.22 26.89
C ALA A 192 35.63 -8.40 25.46
N ALA A 193 34.32 -8.51 25.27
CA ALA A 193 33.68 -8.40 23.97
C ALA A 193 32.38 -7.62 24.13
N ASP A 194 32.29 -6.48 23.46
CA ASP A 194 31.14 -5.59 23.48
C ASP A 194 30.50 -5.51 22.08
N VAL A 195 29.19 -5.76 22.03
CA VAL A 195 28.42 -5.74 20.79
C VAL A 195 27.34 -4.68 20.89
N GLU A 196 27.44 -3.63 20.10
CA GLU A 196 26.39 -2.63 19.96
C GLU A 196 25.39 -3.07 18.88
N ILE A 197 24.15 -3.33 19.29
CA ILE A 197 23.10 -3.80 18.38
C ILE A 197 22.54 -2.60 17.61
N ASN A 198 22.33 -2.79 16.30
CA ASN A 198 21.64 -1.81 15.48
C ASN A 198 20.13 -1.76 15.81
N SER A 199 19.76 -0.96 16.82
CA SER A 199 18.39 -0.75 17.28
C SER A 199 17.74 0.53 16.73
N ARG A 200 18.20 1.03 15.58
CA ARG A 200 17.81 2.35 15.01
C ARG A 200 16.32 2.55 14.75
N PHE A 201 15.56 1.46 14.64
CA PHE A 201 14.11 1.49 14.40
C PHE A 201 13.27 1.35 15.67
N THR A 202 13.89 0.99 16.79
CA THR A 202 13.22 0.86 18.10
C THR A 202 13.17 2.23 18.75
N SER A 203 12.10 2.97 18.49
CA SER A 203 11.90 4.32 18.99
C SER A 203 10.54 4.51 19.64
N ALA A 204 10.41 5.59 20.43
CA ALA A 204 9.14 6.09 20.90
C ALA A 204 9.03 7.60 20.63
N PRO A 205 7.83 8.13 20.32
CA PRO A 205 7.66 9.56 20.10
C PRO A 205 7.96 10.36 21.37
N SER A 206 8.74 11.43 21.25
CA SER A 206 8.95 12.36 22.37
C SER A 206 7.66 13.12 22.71
N PHE A 207 7.63 13.75 23.89
CA PHE A 207 6.49 14.59 24.31
C PHE A 207 6.16 15.69 23.28
N ILE A 208 7.18 16.37 22.72
CA ILE A 208 6.95 17.43 21.73
C ILE A 208 6.39 16.86 20.41
N LYS A 209 6.80 15.64 20.03
CA LYS A 209 6.24 14.94 18.86
C LYS A 209 4.76 14.62 19.09
N TYR A 210 4.38 14.13 20.27
CA TYR A 210 2.97 13.94 20.63
C TYR A 210 2.16 15.23 20.59
N VAL A 211 2.68 16.33 21.14
CA VAL A 211 2.02 17.65 21.11
C VAL A 211 1.78 18.09 19.67
N ALA A 212 2.74 17.91 18.77
CA ALA A 212 2.56 18.26 17.36
C ALA A 212 1.51 17.38 16.66
N MET A 213 1.53 16.06 16.88
CA MET A 213 0.57 15.13 16.28
C MET A 213 -0.86 15.45 16.73
N PHE A 214 -1.10 15.50 18.05
CA PHE A 214 -2.45 15.74 18.59
C PHE A 214 -2.90 17.20 18.44
N GLY A 215 -1.98 18.16 18.56
CA GLY A 215 -2.25 19.57 18.28
C GLY A 215 -2.61 19.82 16.81
N GLY A 216 -1.93 19.13 15.89
CA GLY A 216 -2.25 19.13 14.47
C GLY A 216 -3.63 18.54 14.20
N LEU A 217 -3.97 17.41 14.85
CA LEU A 217 -5.28 16.77 14.73
C LEU A 217 -6.41 17.68 15.24
N ALA A 218 -6.24 18.29 16.41
CA ALA A 218 -7.19 19.27 16.94
C ALA A 218 -7.36 20.46 15.97
N SER A 219 -6.26 20.98 15.42
CA SER A 219 -6.27 22.07 14.44
C SER A 219 -6.99 21.68 13.14
N LEU A 220 -6.80 20.45 12.65
CA LEU A 220 -7.53 19.91 11.51
C LEU A 220 -9.05 19.89 11.77
N LEU A 221 -9.48 19.40 12.93
CA LEU A 221 -10.91 19.34 13.27
C LEU A 221 -11.54 20.73 13.30
N VAL A 222 -10.83 21.72 13.87
CA VAL A 222 -11.26 23.13 13.86
C VAL A 222 -11.31 23.69 12.43
N ALA A 223 -10.32 23.38 11.60
CA ALA A 223 -10.27 23.83 10.20
C ALA A 223 -11.42 23.26 9.36
N LEU A 224 -11.73 21.97 9.52
CA LEU A 224 -12.87 21.32 8.87
C LEU A 224 -14.20 21.88 9.37
N TRP A 225 -14.32 22.16 10.67
CA TRP A 225 -15.48 22.83 11.22
C TRP A 225 -15.65 24.24 10.62
N ALA A 226 -14.59 25.03 10.51
CA ALA A 226 -14.64 26.35 9.91
C ALA A 226 -15.03 26.27 8.42
N LEU A 227 -14.49 25.29 7.68
CA LEU A 227 -14.87 25.00 6.29
C LEU A 227 -16.35 24.63 6.18
N HIS A 228 -16.87 23.79 7.08
CA HIS A 228 -18.28 23.46 7.14
C HIS A 228 -19.17 24.69 7.37
N ARG A 229 -18.77 25.59 8.27
CA ARG A 229 -19.50 26.83 8.55
C ARG A 229 -19.49 27.76 7.34
N MET A 230 -18.36 27.91 6.65
CA MET A 230 -18.28 28.67 5.39
C MET A 230 -19.13 28.06 4.28
N ASP A 231 -19.21 26.72 4.25
CA ASP A 231 -20.03 26.02 3.27
C ASP A 231 -21.51 26.39 3.39
N ARG A 232 -22.00 26.74 4.59
CA ARG A 232 -23.40 27.10 4.89
C ARG A 232 -23.81 28.55 4.55
N LEU A 233 -22.89 29.39 4.09
CA LEU A 233 -23.14 30.82 3.86
C LEU A 233 -24.07 31.14 2.67
N ASP A 234 -24.34 30.17 1.81
CA ASP A 234 -25.27 30.34 0.67
C ASP A 234 -26.76 30.19 1.04
N GLY A 235 -27.07 30.09 2.34
CA GLY A 235 -28.44 30.00 2.86
C GLY A 235 -29.15 28.67 2.54
N ARG A 236 -28.49 27.74 1.85
CA ARG A 236 -29.06 26.42 1.54
C ARG A 236 -28.94 25.50 2.74
N SER A 237 -30.03 24.82 3.07
CA SER A 237 -30.04 23.82 4.14
C SER A 237 -28.97 22.76 3.91
N THR A 238 -28.33 22.32 4.98
CA THR A 238 -27.38 21.21 4.94
C THR A 238 -28.12 19.96 4.49
N ARG A 239 -27.78 19.43 3.29
CA ARG A 239 -28.30 18.12 2.87
C ARG A 239 -27.80 17.05 3.84
N ARG A 240 -28.65 16.06 4.13
CA ARG A 240 -28.33 14.93 5.03
C ARG A 240 -27.00 14.29 4.64
N PHE A 241 -26.21 13.87 5.63
CA PHE A 241 -24.93 13.19 5.38
C PHE A 241 -25.12 11.89 4.58
N LEU A 242 -26.20 11.14 4.78
CA LEU A 242 -26.57 10.06 3.86
C LEU A 242 -27.89 10.41 3.15
N PRO A 243 -28.05 10.11 1.84
CA PRO A 243 -29.32 10.26 1.13
C PRO A 243 -30.50 9.62 1.88
N ALA A 244 -31.70 10.16 1.68
CA ALA A 244 -32.91 9.58 2.26
C ALA A 244 -33.12 8.14 1.75
N GLY A 245 -33.35 7.20 2.67
CA GLY A 245 -33.51 5.78 2.34
C GLY A 245 -32.22 5.00 2.14
N TRP A 246 -31.05 5.57 2.50
CA TRP A 246 -29.76 4.86 2.45
C TRP A 246 -29.79 3.50 3.14
N TRP A 247 -30.43 3.40 4.31
CA TRP A 247 -30.49 2.15 5.07
C TRP A 247 -31.59 1.19 4.63
N ARG A 248 -32.37 1.51 3.58
CA ARG A 248 -33.42 0.60 3.11
C ARG A 248 -32.79 -0.58 2.37
N PRO A 249 -32.95 -1.83 2.85
CA PRO A 249 -32.41 -2.99 2.16
C PRO A 249 -33.17 -3.25 0.86
N ARG A 250 -32.45 -3.64 -0.20
CA ARG A 250 -32.99 -4.13 -1.47
C ARG A 250 -32.67 -5.62 -1.61
N PRO A 251 -33.47 -6.41 -2.35
CA PRO A 251 -33.18 -7.83 -2.57
C PRO A 251 -31.76 -8.10 -3.09
N LEU A 252 -31.28 -7.27 -4.02
CA LEU A 252 -29.92 -7.37 -4.54
C LEU A 252 -28.84 -7.09 -3.47
N ASP A 253 -29.10 -6.21 -2.51
CA ASP A 253 -28.18 -6.02 -1.38
C ASP A 253 -28.06 -7.30 -0.53
N GLY A 254 -29.19 -8.00 -0.34
CA GLY A 254 -29.22 -9.29 0.33
C GLY A 254 -28.41 -10.35 -0.42
N VAL A 255 -28.53 -10.40 -1.75
CA VAL A 255 -27.76 -11.35 -2.59
C VAL A 255 -26.26 -11.06 -2.51
N VAL A 256 -25.85 -9.80 -2.71
CA VAL A 256 -24.42 -9.43 -2.63
C VAL A 256 -23.87 -9.67 -1.23
N GLY A 257 -24.59 -9.25 -0.19
CA GLY A 257 -24.21 -9.47 1.20
C GLY A 257 -24.10 -10.96 1.55
N ALA A 258 -25.04 -11.79 1.10
CA ALA A 258 -25.01 -13.23 1.31
C ALA A 258 -23.79 -13.88 0.65
N ILE A 259 -23.47 -13.48 -0.59
CA ILE A 259 -22.27 -13.99 -1.29
C ILE A 259 -20.99 -13.56 -0.56
N LEU A 260 -20.90 -12.30 -0.14
CA LEU A 260 -19.75 -11.80 0.62
C LEU A 260 -19.58 -12.54 1.95
N LEU A 261 -20.66 -12.77 2.69
CA LEU A 261 -20.63 -13.53 3.95
C LEU A 261 -20.27 -14.99 3.75
N PHE A 262 -20.86 -15.64 2.74
CA PHE A 262 -20.52 -17.00 2.38
C PHE A 262 -19.04 -17.11 2.02
N TRP A 263 -18.53 -16.19 1.20
CA TRP A 263 -17.13 -16.17 0.77
C TRP A 263 -16.16 -15.80 1.90
N HIS A 264 -16.59 -15.00 2.87
CA HIS A 264 -15.77 -14.70 4.03
C HIS A 264 -15.50 -15.94 4.89
N ILE A 265 -16.45 -16.88 4.96
CA ILE A 265 -16.29 -18.13 5.71
C ILE A 265 -15.63 -19.22 4.86
N PHE A 266 -16.09 -19.44 3.63
CA PHE A 266 -15.70 -20.60 2.81
C PHE A 266 -14.78 -20.25 1.63
N GLY A 267 -14.60 -18.97 1.34
CA GLY A 267 -13.83 -18.49 0.20
C GLY A 267 -12.32 -18.50 0.45
N ALA A 268 -11.59 -18.57 -0.66
CA ALA A 268 -10.13 -18.57 -0.67
C ALA A 268 -9.53 -17.27 -0.12
N ASN A 269 -8.34 -17.38 0.47
CA ASN A 269 -7.58 -16.26 1.01
C ASN A 269 -6.56 -15.71 0.01
N THR A 270 -5.96 -14.56 0.34
CA THR A 270 -4.89 -13.97 -0.48
C THR A 270 -3.51 -14.54 -0.09
N SER A 271 -2.51 -14.36 -0.96
CA SER A 271 -1.15 -14.92 -0.79
C SER A 271 -0.44 -14.43 0.46
N ASP A 272 -0.64 -13.16 0.82
CA ASP A 272 0.18 -12.48 1.83
C ASP A 272 -0.50 -12.46 3.21
N ASP A 273 -1.59 -13.23 3.39
CA ASP A 273 -2.32 -13.26 4.66
C ASP A 273 -1.41 -13.74 5.81
N GLY A 274 -0.62 -14.78 5.60
CA GLY A 274 0.35 -15.26 6.59
C GLY A 274 1.47 -14.24 6.85
N PHE A 275 1.93 -13.57 5.79
CA PHE A 275 3.00 -12.57 5.86
C PHE A 275 2.61 -11.40 6.76
N ILE A 276 1.46 -10.77 6.46
CA ILE A 276 0.96 -9.60 7.19
C ILE A 276 0.51 -9.98 8.60
N LEU A 277 -0.08 -11.18 8.79
CA LEU A 277 -0.51 -11.63 10.11
C LEU A 277 0.68 -11.81 11.05
N THR A 278 1.77 -12.43 10.59
CA THR A 278 2.97 -12.59 11.43
C THR A 278 3.53 -11.23 11.82
N MET A 279 3.67 -10.31 10.86
CA MET A 279 4.15 -8.95 11.12
C MET A 279 3.29 -8.22 12.15
N ALA A 280 1.95 -8.30 12.03
CA ALA A 280 1.02 -7.70 12.98
C ALA A 280 1.08 -8.34 14.38
N ARG A 281 1.44 -9.63 14.48
CA ARG A 281 1.57 -10.33 15.76
C ARG A 281 2.87 -10.00 16.47
N VAL A 282 3.96 -9.84 15.73
CA VAL A 282 5.29 -9.58 16.31
C VAL A 282 5.52 -8.10 16.58
N SER A 283 4.74 -7.19 15.99
CA SER A 283 4.94 -5.74 16.14
C SER A 283 4.85 -5.25 17.59
N ASP A 284 4.05 -5.91 18.44
CA ASP A 284 3.93 -5.56 19.86
C ASP A 284 5.23 -5.86 20.64
N GLY A 285 5.88 -6.99 20.35
CA GLY A 285 7.16 -7.35 20.97
C GLY A 285 8.39 -6.71 20.33
N ALA A 286 8.26 -6.21 19.09
CA ALA A 286 9.32 -5.52 18.38
C ALA A 286 9.31 -3.99 18.58
N ASP A 287 8.27 -3.44 19.22
CA ASP A 287 7.97 -2.01 19.39
C ASP A 287 7.72 -1.21 18.09
N TYR A 288 7.83 -1.84 16.91
CA TYR A 288 7.49 -1.25 15.62
C TYR A 288 7.04 -2.32 14.61
N THR A 289 6.42 -1.88 13.50
CA THR A 289 5.97 -2.75 12.42
C THR A 289 7.13 -3.12 11.49
N ALA A 290 7.98 -4.05 11.95
CA ALA A 290 9.12 -4.59 11.21
C ALA A 290 8.69 -5.49 10.04
N ASN A 291 9.42 -5.44 8.92
CA ASN A 291 9.34 -6.53 7.96
C ASN A 291 10.04 -7.77 8.52
N TYR A 292 9.26 -8.69 9.07
CA TYR A 292 9.78 -9.86 9.77
C TYR A 292 10.54 -10.85 8.87
N TYR A 293 10.22 -10.91 7.58
CA TYR A 293 10.70 -11.96 6.68
C TYR A 293 11.84 -11.51 5.75
N ARG A 294 12.02 -10.22 5.52
CA ARG A 294 12.99 -9.68 4.56
C ARG A 294 13.62 -8.37 5.06
N TRP A 295 14.63 -7.92 4.33
CA TRP A 295 15.20 -6.58 4.45
C TRP A 295 15.74 -6.24 5.84
N PHE A 296 16.29 -7.22 6.56
CA PHE A 296 17.00 -7.01 7.82
C PHE A 296 16.17 -6.30 8.90
N GLY A 297 14.85 -6.53 8.91
CA GLY A 297 13.96 -5.99 9.93
C GLY A 297 13.55 -4.53 9.73
N VAL A 298 13.86 -3.86 8.61
CA VAL A 298 13.43 -2.47 8.40
C VAL A 298 11.91 -2.28 8.52
N PRO A 299 11.42 -1.12 8.99
CA PRO A 299 9.99 -0.86 9.17
C PRO A 299 9.22 -0.88 7.84
N GLU A 300 7.91 -1.13 7.90
CA GLU A 300 6.97 -0.98 6.76
C GLU A 300 6.72 0.46 6.33
N SER A 301 7.00 1.43 7.20
CA SER A 301 6.91 2.84 6.86
C SER A 301 7.70 3.14 5.56
N PRO A 302 7.12 3.89 4.62
CA PRO A 302 5.98 4.80 4.80
C PRO A 302 4.59 4.17 4.62
N PHE A 303 4.49 2.86 4.42
CA PHE A 303 3.23 2.18 4.17
C PHE A 303 2.76 1.36 5.38
N GLY A 304 1.54 0.83 5.29
CA GLY A 304 0.96 -0.05 6.30
C GLY A 304 0.12 0.71 7.34
N SER A 305 0.59 1.85 7.85
CA SER A 305 -0.20 2.64 8.80
C SER A 305 -1.32 3.45 8.13
N PRO A 306 -2.54 3.53 8.72
CA PRO A 306 -2.96 2.96 10.01
C PRO A 306 -3.56 1.55 9.92
N TYR A 307 -3.49 0.90 8.75
CA TYR A 307 -4.16 -0.38 8.53
C TYR A 307 -3.49 -1.55 9.25
N TYR A 308 -2.17 -1.70 9.13
CA TYR A 308 -1.42 -2.75 9.83
C TYR A 308 -1.44 -2.54 11.34
N ASP A 309 -1.45 -1.30 11.81
CA ASP A 309 -1.61 -0.97 13.23
C ASP A 309 -2.98 -1.44 13.74
N LEU A 310 -4.05 -1.25 12.95
CA LEU A 310 -5.37 -1.82 13.26
C LEU A 310 -5.31 -3.36 13.32
N LEU A 311 -4.62 -4.01 12.38
CA LEU A 311 -4.47 -5.46 12.40
C LEU A 311 -3.72 -5.91 13.65
N ALA A 312 -2.64 -5.23 14.05
CA ALA A 312 -1.91 -5.52 15.27
C ALA A 312 -2.82 -5.49 16.50
N LEU A 313 -3.64 -4.45 16.64
CA LEU A 313 -4.65 -4.37 17.71
C LEU A 313 -5.68 -5.51 17.64
N MET A 314 -6.10 -5.89 16.44
CA MET A 314 -7.02 -7.02 16.26
C MET A 314 -6.41 -8.37 16.68
N THR A 315 -5.09 -8.56 16.50
CA THR A 315 -4.41 -9.80 16.92
C THR A 315 -4.45 -10.03 18.43
N GLN A 316 -4.55 -8.95 19.22
CA GLN A 316 -4.69 -9.04 20.68
C GLN A 316 -6.03 -9.65 21.10
N VAL A 317 -7.06 -9.57 20.26
CA VAL A 317 -8.37 -10.21 20.50
C VAL A 317 -8.39 -11.63 19.98
N SER A 318 -8.01 -11.83 18.72
CA SER A 318 -7.94 -13.15 18.09
C SER A 318 -7.08 -13.11 16.84
N THR A 319 -6.40 -14.21 16.52
CA THR A 319 -5.68 -14.39 15.25
C THR A 319 -6.45 -15.26 14.25
N ALA A 320 -7.72 -15.59 14.54
CA ALA A 320 -8.55 -16.41 13.66
C ALA A 320 -8.80 -15.71 12.32
N SER A 321 -8.73 -16.46 11.22
CA SER A 321 -8.88 -15.90 9.86
C SER A 321 -10.20 -15.17 9.64
N VAL A 322 -11.30 -15.67 10.21
CA VAL A 322 -12.63 -15.03 10.13
C VAL A 322 -12.62 -13.67 10.83
N TRP A 323 -11.95 -13.55 11.96
CA TRP A 323 -11.82 -12.29 12.68
C TRP A 323 -10.90 -11.31 11.95
N MET A 324 -9.68 -11.74 11.60
CA MET A 324 -8.67 -10.87 10.99
C MET A 324 -9.10 -10.31 9.62
N ARG A 325 -9.95 -11.04 8.87
CA ARG A 325 -10.49 -10.59 7.57
C ARG A 325 -11.76 -9.74 7.69
N LEU A 326 -12.25 -9.44 8.89
CA LEU A 326 -13.45 -8.63 9.08
C LEU A 326 -13.34 -7.23 8.43
N PRO A 327 -12.20 -6.50 8.50
CA PRO A 327 -12.05 -5.21 7.81
C PRO A 327 -12.23 -5.32 6.30
N ALA A 328 -11.77 -6.41 5.69
CA ALA A 328 -11.99 -6.66 4.27
C ALA A 328 -13.48 -6.87 3.98
N LEU A 329 -14.16 -7.77 4.71
CA LEU A 329 -15.61 -8.00 4.55
C LEU A 329 -16.41 -6.69 4.67
N LEU A 330 -16.14 -5.89 5.70
CA LEU A 330 -16.79 -4.59 5.91
C LEU A 330 -16.53 -3.64 4.74
N SER A 331 -15.30 -3.62 4.22
CA SER A 331 -14.95 -2.82 3.04
C SER A 331 -15.76 -3.22 1.81
N GLY A 332 -15.96 -4.51 1.57
CA GLY A 332 -16.79 -5.01 0.47
C GLY A 332 -18.26 -4.57 0.59
N ILE A 333 -18.81 -4.66 1.80
CA ILE A 333 -20.17 -4.17 2.09
C ILE A 333 -20.27 -2.66 1.85
N ILE A 334 -19.32 -1.88 2.38
CA ILE A 334 -19.31 -0.42 2.22
C ILE A 334 -19.22 -0.03 0.74
N ILE A 335 -18.30 -0.64 -0.02
CA ILE A 335 -18.17 -0.42 -1.47
C ILE A 335 -19.50 -0.69 -2.17
N TRP A 336 -20.15 -1.82 -1.89
CA TRP A 336 -21.41 -2.15 -2.52
C TRP A 336 -22.52 -1.14 -2.18
N LEU A 337 -22.63 -0.73 -0.92
CA LEU A 337 -23.62 0.27 -0.49
C LEU A 337 -23.38 1.62 -1.17
N VAL A 338 -22.13 2.09 -1.22
CA VAL A 338 -21.77 3.36 -1.87
C VAL A 338 -21.99 3.29 -3.38
N LEU A 339 -21.60 2.18 -4.01
CA LEU A 339 -21.80 1.95 -5.44
C LEU A 339 -23.30 2.00 -5.79
N SER A 340 -24.11 1.21 -5.09
CA SER A 340 -25.55 1.04 -5.37
C SER A 340 -26.40 2.29 -5.06
N ARG A 341 -25.98 3.13 -4.11
CA ARG A 341 -26.82 4.23 -3.59
C ARG A 341 -26.28 5.63 -3.87
N GLU A 342 -24.97 5.80 -4.02
CA GLU A 342 -24.35 7.11 -4.36
C GLU A 342 -23.88 7.16 -5.81
N ILE A 343 -23.12 6.17 -6.25
CA ILE A 343 -22.47 6.22 -7.56
C ILE A 343 -23.44 5.94 -8.71
N LEU A 344 -24.16 4.81 -8.70
CA LEU A 344 -25.07 4.45 -9.80
C LEU A 344 -26.14 5.52 -10.05
N PRO A 345 -26.79 6.10 -9.01
CA PRO A 345 -27.71 7.21 -9.22
C PRO A 345 -27.05 8.47 -9.78
N ARG A 346 -25.80 8.74 -9.37
CA ARG A 346 -25.03 9.90 -9.84
C ARG A 346 -24.69 9.81 -11.33
N LEU A 347 -24.49 8.60 -11.84
CA LEU A 347 -24.22 8.33 -13.25
C LEU A 347 -25.44 8.60 -14.14
N GLY A 348 -26.66 8.69 -13.60
CA GLY A 348 -27.85 9.17 -14.33
C GLY A 348 -29.13 8.40 -14.02
N ALA A 349 -30.28 9.08 -14.17
CA ALA A 349 -31.59 8.51 -13.81
C ALA A 349 -31.95 7.22 -14.58
N LYS A 350 -31.54 7.10 -15.85
CA LYS A 350 -31.80 5.87 -16.63
C LYS A 350 -30.95 4.67 -16.16
N ILE A 351 -29.77 4.91 -15.60
CA ILE A 351 -28.96 3.85 -14.99
C ILE A 351 -29.57 3.46 -13.65
N ALA A 352 -29.93 4.47 -12.83
CA ALA A 352 -30.57 4.29 -11.53
C ALA A 352 -31.89 3.49 -11.59
N GLY A 353 -32.66 3.64 -12.67
CA GLY A 353 -33.93 2.94 -12.85
C GLY A 353 -33.83 1.56 -13.51
N ARG A 354 -32.65 1.12 -13.99
CA ARG A 354 -32.50 -0.14 -14.73
C ARG A 354 -31.93 -1.24 -13.85
N GLN A 355 -32.70 -2.31 -13.66
CA GLN A 355 -32.27 -3.49 -12.89
C GLN A 355 -31.03 -4.16 -13.50
N VAL A 356 -30.99 -4.31 -14.83
CA VAL A 356 -29.83 -4.92 -15.53
C VAL A 356 -28.53 -4.20 -15.18
N ALA A 357 -28.53 -2.86 -15.12
CA ALA A 357 -27.33 -2.10 -14.77
C ALA A 357 -26.85 -2.39 -13.34
N HIS A 358 -27.77 -2.58 -12.39
CA HIS A 358 -27.44 -2.90 -11.00
C HIS A 358 -26.92 -4.33 -10.85
N TRP A 359 -27.56 -5.29 -11.53
CA TRP A 359 -27.10 -6.68 -11.55
C TRP A 359 -25.73 -6.81 -12.21
N THR A 360 -25.49 -6.14 -13.34
CA THR A 360 -24.17 -6.15 -13.97
C THR A 360 -23.11 -5.49 -13.08
N ALA A 361 -23.45 -4.38 -12.40
CA ALA A 361 -22.55 -3.77 -11.43
C ALA A 361 -22.19 -4.72 -10.28
N ALA A 362 -23.18 -5.40 -9.71
CA ALA A 362 -23.02 -6.37 -8.63
C ALA A 362 -22.12 -7.54 -9.06
N MET A 363 -22.39 -8.12 -10.23
CA MET A 363 -21.66 -9.29 -10.72
C MET A 363 -20.21 -8.97 -11.07
N VAL A 364 -19.93 -7.81 -11.68
CA VAL A 364 -18.54 -7.40 -11.94
C VAL A 364 -17.82 -7.00 -10.66
N PHE A 365 -18.50 -6.33 -9.73
CA PHE A 365 -17.95 -6.07 -8.39
C PHE A 365 -17.54 -7.38 -7.70
N LEU A 366 -18.43 -8.37 -7.66
CA LEU A 366 -18.14 -9.69 -7.08
C LEU A 366 -17.04 -10.44 -7.85
N ALA A 367 -17.02 -10.35 -9.18
CA ALA A 367 -15.98 -10.97 -10.00
C ALA A 367 -14.56 -10.45 -9.67
N PHE A 368 -14.43 -9.19 -9.27
CA PHE A 368 -13.17 -8.68 -8.71
C PHE A 368 -13.02 -9.03 -7.22
N TRP A 369 -14.07 -8.88 -6.44
CA TRP A 369 -13.98 -9.00 -4.99
C TRP A 369 -13.53 -10.39 -4.53
N LEU A 370 -14.18 -11.44 -5.05
CA LEU A 370 -13.97 -12.82 -4.60
C LEU A 370 -12.53 -13.33 -4.85
N PRO A 371 -11.92 -13.15 -6.04
CA PRO A 371 -10.56 -13.63 -6.30
C PRO A 371 -9.44 -12.75 -5.74
N TYR A 372 -9.69 -11.47 -5.45
CA TYR A 372 -8.62 -10.52 -5.10
C TYR A 372 -8.66 -10.02 -3.65
N ASN A 373 -9.85 -9.85 -3.05
CA ASN A 373 -10.03 -9.00 -1.87
C ASN A 373 -10.50 -9.77 -0.62
N ASN A 374 -10.30 -11.08 -0.56
CA ASN A 374 -10.74 -11.93 0.57
C ASN A 374 -9.60 -12.30 1.54
N GLY A 375 -8.80 -11.31 1.92
CA GLY A 375 -7.61 -11.47 2.78
C GLY A 375 -7.35 -10.24 3.64
N ILE A 376 -6.15 -10.16 4.22
CA ILE A 376 -5.71 -9.02 5.04
C ILE A 376 -4.70 -8.11 4.33
N ARG A 377 -4.54 -8.28 3.01
CA ARG A 377 -3.82 -7.33 2.16
C ARG A 377 -4.54 -5.97 2.15
N PRO A 378 -3.86 -4.86 1.83
CA PRO A 378 -4.47 -3.52 1.91
C PRO A 378 -5.46 -3.19 0.78
N GLU A 379 -5.50 -3.95 -0.31
CA GLU A 379 -6.36 -3.66 -1.48
C GLU A 379 -7.87 -3.51 -1.18
N PRO A 380 -8.51 -4.31 -0.29
CA PRO A 380 -9.89 -4.09 0.11
C PRO A 380 -10.11 -2.68 0.70
N ILE A 381 -9.18 -2.22 1.54
CA ILE A 381 -9.21 -0.90 2.16
C ILE A 381 -8.97 0.19 1.11
N ILE A 382 -8.01 -0.02 0.21
CA ILE A 382 -7.69 0.91 -0.88
C ILE A 382 -8.85 1.04 -1.87
N ALA A 383 -9.48 -0.08 -2.25
CA ALA A 383 -10.66 -0.09 -3.11
C ALA A 383 -11.83 0.66 -2.46
N MET A 384 -12.03 0.47 -1.16
CA MET A 384 -13.05 1.19 -0.39
C MET A 384 -12.74 2.68 -0.33
N GLY A 385 -11.51 3.04 0.05
CA GLY A 385 -11.06 4.41 0.15
C GLY A 385 -11.17 5.15 -1.18
N ALA A 386 -10.76 4.53 -2.30
CA ALA A 386 -10.88 5.11 -3.64
C ALA A 386 -12.35 5.40 -4.02
N VAL A 387 -13.27 4.48 -3.74
CA VAL A 387 -14.72 4.69 -4.01
C VAL A 387 -15.30 5.78 -3.10
N LEU A 388 -14.94 5.80 -1.82
CA LEU A 388 -15.40 6.81 -0.86
C LEU A 388 -14.83 8.21 -1.22
N THR A 389 -13.57 8.29 -1.63
CA THR A 389 -12.94 9.51 -2.15
C THR A 389 -13.69 10.01 -3.38
N TRP A 390 -13.95 9.14 -4.35
CA TRP A 390 -14.70 9.52 -5.55
C TRP A 390 -16.12 10.00 -5.22
N ALA A 391 -16.84 9.27 -4.37
CA ALA A 391 -18.18 9.63 -3.93
C ALA A 391 -18.19 11.00 -3.21
N SER A 392 -17.19 11.24 -2.35
CA SER A 392 -16.99 12.50 -1.64
C SER A 392 -16.76 13.67 -2.59
N PHE A 393 -15.95 13.49 -3.64
CA PHE A 393 -15.76 14.53 -4.67
C PHE A 393 -17.00 14.74 -5.53
N GLU A 394 -17.69 13.68 -5.97
CA GLU A 394 -18.93 13.82 -6.73
C GLU A 394 -20.00 14.56 -5.95
N ARG A 395 -20.06 14.32 -4.65
CA ARG A 395 -20.94 15.03 -3.75
C ARG A 395 -20.55 16.48 -3.56
N ALA A 396 -19.26 16.78 -3.38
CA ALA A 396 -18.75 18.14 -3.34
C ALA A 396 -19.19 18.92 -4.58
N ILE A 397 -18.99 18.32 -5.77
CA ILE A 397 -19.38 18.87 -7.06
C ILE A 397 -20.90 19.08 -7.17
N ALA A 398 -21.69 18.05 -6.83
CA ALA A 398 -23.15 18.10 -6.92
C ALA A 398 -23.79 19.11 -5.97
N THR A 399 -23.16 19.37 -4.82
CA THR A 399 -23.67 20.30 -3.79
C THR A 399 -22.97 21.65 -3.79
N SER A 400 -21.92 21.81 -4.61
CA SER A 400 -21.03 22.98 -4.58
C SER A 400 -20.47 23.27 -3.19
N ARG A 401 -20.10 22.23 -2.43
CA ARG A 401 -19.58 22.29 -1.03
C ARG A 401 -18.14 21.80 -1.01
N LEU A 402 -17.27 22.42 -0.22
CA LEU A 402 -15.85 22.05 -0.14
C LEU A 402 -15.54 21.04 0.96
N LEU A 403 -16.34 20.97 2.02
CA LEU A 403 -16.12 20.00 3.11
C LEU A 403 -16.09 18.55 2.64
N PRO A 404 -17.02 18.05 1.80
CA PRO A 404 -16.94 16.67 1.31
C PRO A 404 -15.65 16.43 0.51
N ALA A 405 -15.15 17.43 -0.22
CA ALA A 405 -13.87 17.30 -0.92
C ALA A 405 -12.69 17.22 0.06
N ALA A 406 -12.69 17.98 1.16
CA ALA A 406 -11.66 17.86 2.19
C ALA A 406 -11.66 16.47 2.86
N VAL A 407 -12.85 15.91 3.14
CA VAL A 407 -12.99 14.51 3.63
C VAL A 407 -12.48 13.52 2.58
N GLY A 408 -12.79 13.75 1.29
CA GLY A 408 -12.28 12.94 0.19
C GLY A 408 -10.75 12.91 0.10
N VAL A 409 -10.08 14.03 0.44
CA VAL A 409 -8.61 14.11 0.53
C VAL A 409 -8.08 13.26 1.67
N ILE A 410 -8.69 13.31 2.86
CA ILE A 410 -8.29 12.45 4.01
C ILE A 410 -8.41 10.97 3.64
N LEU A 411 -9.53 10.58 3.00
CA LEU A 411 -9.74 9.21 2.54
C LEU A 411 -8.71 8.79 1.49
N ALA A 412 -8.31 9.71 0.61
CA ALA A 412 -7.31 9.45 -0.42
C ALA A 412 -5.92 9.24 0.19
N THR A 413 -5.55 10.04 1.19
CA THR A 413 -4.26 9.91 1.86
C THR A 413 -4.20 8.69 2.77
N ILE A 414 -5.28 8.32 3.46
CA ILE A 414 -5.38 7.03 4.17
C ILE A 414 -5.22 5.85 3.20
N SER A 415 -5.84 5.91 2.02
CA SER A 415 -5.66 4.88 0.99
C SER A 415 -4.22 4.77 0.53
N LEU A 416 -3.54 5.92 0.36
CA LEU A 416 -2.12 5.97 0.00
C LEU A 416 -1.21 5.42 1.11
N GLY A 417 -1.51 5.72 2.38
CA GLY A 417 -0.77 5.18 3.53
C GLY A 417 -0.92 3.66 3.68
N ALA A 418 -2.08 3.10 3.31
CA ALA A 418 -2.29 1.66 3.36
C ALA A 418 -1.38 0.87 2.39
N GLY A 419 -0.98 1.45 1.26
CA GLY A 419 -0.02 0.81 0.35
C GLY A 419 0.22 1.58 -0.96
N PRO A 420 1.26 1.21 -1.74
CA PRO A 420 1.65 1.93 -2.97
C PRO A 420 0.54 2.03 -4.02
N THR A 421 -0.34 1.02 -4.09
CA THR A 421 -1.50 1.01 -5.02
C THR A 421 -2.55 2.06 -4.66
N GLY A 422 -2.47 2.67 -3.47
CA GLY A 422 -3.33 3.76 -3.00
C GLY A 422 -3.24 5.05 -3.81
N LEU A 423 -2.19 5.22 -4.65
CA LEU A 423 -2.11 6.31 -5.63
C LEU A 423 -3.32 6.37 -6.56
N MET A 424 -4.06 5.27 -6.71
CA MET A 424 -5.38 5.24 -7.35
C MET A 424 -6.32 6.34 -6.86
N ALA A 425 -6.38 6.61 -5.56
CA ALA A 425 -7.26 7.63 -4.99
C ALA A 425 -6.88 9.07 -5.43
N VAL A 426 -5.59 9.29 -5.75
CA VAL A 426 -5.10 10.56 -6.35
C VAL A 426 -5.71 10.78 -7.73
N SER A 427 -5.97 9.71 -8.50
CA SER A 427 -6.68 9.81 -9.79
C SER A 427 -8.06 10.44 -9.66
N ALA A 428 -8.80 10.12 -8.59
CA ALA A 428 -10.11 10.69 -8.31
C ALA A 428 -10.04 12.19 -8.00
N LEU A 429 -8.98 12.62 -7.30
CA LEU A 429 -8.71 14.03 -7.03
C LEU A 429 -8.40 14.77 -8.34
N LEU A 430 -7.46 14.26 -9.15
CA LEU A 430 -7.06 14.87 -10.42
C LEU A 430 -8.23 14.95 -11.41
N ALA A 431 -9.03 13.89 -11.54
CA ALA A 431 -10.23 13.88 -12.37
C ALA A 431 -11.28 14.91 -11.92
N SER A 432 -11.30 15.25 -10.63
CA SER A 432 -12.26 16.19 -10.04
C SER A 432 -11.74 17.63 -9.91
N LEU A 433 -10.43 17.85 -10.08
CA LEU A 433 -9.72 19.09 -9.76
C LEU A 433 -10.33 20.32 -10.47
N SER A 434 -10.60 20.21 -11.77
CA SER A 434 -11.22 21.29 -12.55
C SER A 434 -12.59 21.71 -12.00
N SER A 435 -13.35 20.75 -11.46
CA SER A 435 -14.66 21.02 -10.88
C SER A 435 -14.54 21.64 -9.49
N LEU A 436 -13.56 21.22 -8.69
CA LEU A 436 -13.27 21.83 -7.39
C LEU A 436 -12.80 23.29 -7.53
N ILE A 437 -11.94 23.58 -8.51
CA ILE A 437 -11.52 24.96 -8.83
C ILE A 437 -12.74 25.81 -9.18
N ARG A 438 -13.68 25.30 -9.99
CA ARG A 438 -14.93 26.02 -10.30
C ARG A 438 -15.80 26.28 -9.07
N ILE A 439 -15.84 25.37 -8.10
CA ILE A 439 -16.56 25.58 -6.83
C ILE A 439 -15.91 26.72 -6.05
N LEU A 440 -14.58 26.73 -5.95
CA LEU A 440 -13.82 27.77 -5.27
C LEU A 440 -14.11 29.16 -5.87
N TYR A 441 -14.07 29.30 -7.20
CA TYR A 441 -14.41 30.55 -7.88
C TYR A 441 -15.87 30.99 -7.64
N ARG A 442 -16.82 30.05 -7.67
CA ARG A 442 -18.24 30.36 -7.41
C ARG A 442 -18.49 30.81 -5.97
N ARG A 443 -17.61 30.43 -5.03
CA ARG A 443 -17.73 30.78 -3.61
C ARG A 443 -17.07 32.09 -3.23
N LEU A 444 -16.18 32.65 -4.05
CA LEU A 444 -15.52 33.93 -3.77
C LEU A 444 -16.47 35.06 -3.33
N PRO A 445 -17.66 35.26 -3.93
CA PRO A 445 -18.59 36.29 -3.47
C PRO A 445 -19.05 36.11 -2.02
N LEU A 446 -19.24 34.86 -1.57
CA LEU A 446 -19.69 34.55 -0.21
C LEU A 446 -18.60 34.83 0.84
N LEU A 447 -17.34 34.95 0.44
CA LEU A 447 -16.22 35.28 1.32
C LEU A 447 -15.82 36.77 1.28
N GLY A 448 -16.58 37.60 0.56
CA GLY A 448 -16.31 39.03 0.41
C GLY A 448 -15.29 39.35 -0.68
N ALA A 449 -15.05 38.41 -1.60
CA ALA A 449 -14.11 38.52 -2.72
C ALA A 449 -14.81 38.44 -4.09
N GLY A 450 -16.10 38.81 -4.16
CA GLY A 450 -16.89 38.87 -5.40
C GLY A 450 -16.74 40.20 -6.14
N ARG A 451 -17.47 40.36 -7.26
CA ARG A 451 -17.66 41.70 -7.85
C ARG A 451 -18.54 42.54 -6.92
N GLY A 452 -18.12 43.78 -6.66
CA GLY A 452 -18.89 44.73 -5.84
C GLY A 452 -20.22 45.13 -6.50
N PRO A 453 -21.08 45.88 -5.78
CA PRO A 453 -22.37 46.35 -6.30
C PRO A 453 -22.26 47.13 -7.62
N ASN A 454 -21.13 47.82 -7.82
CA ASN A 454 -20.83 48.63 -8.99
C ASN A 454 -20.03 47.87 -10.08
N GLY A 455 -19.88 46.54 -9.95
CA GLY A 455 -19.10 45.72 -10.89
C GLY A 455 -17.58 45.75 -10.68
N GLU A 456 -17.09 46.50 -9.69
CA GLU A 456 -15.67 46.58 -9.34
C GLU A 456 -15.12 45.21 -8.91
N ARG A 457 -13.90 44.89 -9.36
CA ARG A 457 -13.21 43.67 -8.94
C ARG A 457 -12.81 43.80 -7.48
N ALA A 458 -13.02 42.74 -6.69
CA ALA A 458 -12.47 42.65 -5.34
C ALA A 458 -10.95 42.91 -5.34
N SER A 459 -10.46 43.56 -4.29
CA SER A 459 -9.03 43.74 -4.07
C SER A 459 -8.30 42.39 -4.09
N ARG A 460 -7.06 42.38 -4.62
CA ARG A 460 -6.20 41.19 -4.65
C ARG A 460 -6.05 40.57 -3.26
N SER A 461 -5.94 41.39 -2.21
CA SER A 461 -5.82 40.90 -0.83
C SER A 461 -7.06 40.12 -0.37
N SER A 462 -8.27 40.63 -0.65
CA SER A 462 -9.53 39.95 -0.30
C SER A 462 -9.65 38.59 -1.01
N ILE A 463 -9.27 38.54 -2.29
CA ILE A 463 -9.26 37.29 -3.07
C ILE A 463 -8.28 36.30 -2.44
N ILE A 464 -7.05 36.73 -2.14
CA ILE A 464 -6.04 35.86 -1.50
C ILE A 464 -6.57 35.33 -0.17
N THR A 465 -7.08 36.18 0.72
CA THR A 465 -7.63 35.74 2.02
C THR A 465 -8.79 34.76 1.85
N ALA A 466 -9.71 35.00 0.92
CA ALA A 466 -10.83 34.09 0.66
C ALA A 466 -10.36 32.74 0.13
N VAL A 467 -9.43 32.73 -0.82
CA VAL A 467 -8.85 31.51 -1.39
C VAL A 467 -8.09 30.73 -0.31
N THR A 468 -7.23 31.40 0.47
CA THR A 468 -6.46 30.77 1.55
C THR A 468 -7.39 30.20 2.63
N ALA A 469 -8.48 30.88 3.00
CA ALA A 469 -9.45 30.35 3.96
C ALA A 469 -10.11 29.05 3.47
N MET A 470 -10.31 28.91 2.16
CA MET A 470 -10.86 27.68 1.57
C MET A 470 -9.81 26.58 1.38
N LEU A 471 -8.55 26.93 1.12
CA LEU A 471 -7.48 25.97 0.83
C LEU A 471 -6.71 25.49 2.07
N ALA A 472 -6.56 26.32 3.11
CA ALA A 472 -5.81 25.95 4.31
C ALA A 472 -6.33 24.66 4.99
N PRO A 473 -7.67 24.43 5.11
CA PRO A 473 -8.17 23.16 5.62
C PRO A 473 -7.78 21.93 4.76
N PHE A 474 -7.61 22.09 3.45
CA PHE A 474 -7.16 21.00 2.57
C PHE A 474 -5.69 20.66 2.79
N LEU A 475 -4.85 21.65 3.14
CA LEU A 475 -3.45 21.41 3.46
C LEU A 475 -3.33 20.52 4.70
N ALA A 476 -4.00 20.89 5.80
CA ALA A 476 -4.05 20.06 7.00
C ALA A 476 -4.66 18.67 6.72
N ALA A 477 -5.74 18.60 5.94
CA ALA A 477 -6.40 17.34 5.59
C ALA A 477 -5.48 16.40 4.78
N GLY A 478 -4.69 16.96 3.86
CA GLY A 478 -3.74 16.21 3.05
C GLY A 478 -2.51 15.76 3.82
N THR A 479 -2.01 16.55 4.77
CA THR A 479 -0.79 16.21 5.53
C THR A 479 -1.04 15.44 6.82
N ALA A 480 -2.29 15.29 7.27
CA ALA A 480 -2.63 14.51 8.47
C ALA A 480 -2.15 13.05 8.42
N ILE A 481 -2.00 12.47 7.21
CA ILE A 481 -1.47 11.11 7.03
C ILE A 481 -0.03 10.96 7.55
N LEU A 482 0.72 12.05 7.66
CA LEU A 482 2.09 12.02 8.19
C LEU A 482 2.14 11.54 9.64
N ILE A 483 1.02 11.61 10.39
CA ILE A 483 0.90 10.98 11.71
C ILE A 483 1.00 9.45 11.59
N GLY A 484 0.35 8.84 10.59
CA GLY A 484 0.46 7.40 10.37
C GLY A 484 1.86 7.01 9.88
N VAL A 485 2.43 7.80 8.97
CA VAL A 485 3.74 7.49 8.35
C VAL A 485 4.91 7.66 9.34
N PHE A 486 4.91 8.75 10.10
CA PHE A 486 6.00 9.20 10.95
C PHE A 486 5.60 9.29 12.42
N GLY A 487 4.50 8.63 12.82
CA GLY A 487 4.01 8.65 14.19
C GLY A 487 5.10 8.20 15.15
N ASP A 488 5.64 7.01 14.86
CA ASP A 488 6.78 6.43 15.54
C ASP A 488 8.11 6.81 14.85
N GLN A 489 8.29 6.35 13.62
CA GLN A 489 9.52 6.50 12.82
C GLN A 489 9.86 7.96 12.46
N THR A 490 11.15 8.24 12.25
CA THR A 490 11.68 9.55 11.80
C THR A 490 11.87 9.58 10.27
N LEU A 491 12.13 10.76 9.70
CA LEU A 491 12.48 10.85 8.28
C LEU A 491 13.71 10.00 7.92
N ALA A 492 14.75 10.01 8.76
CA ALA A 492 15.98 9.25 8.52
C ALA A 492 15.69 7.73 8.46
N SER A 493 14.95 7.21 9.43
CA SER A 493 14.58 5.78 9.47
C SER A 493 13.76 5.34 8.26
N VAL A 494 12.82 6.17 7.80
CA VAL A 494 11.98 5.85 6.61
C VAL A 494 12.80 5.90 5.33
N LEU A 495 13.70 6.87 5.18
CA LEU A 495 14.61 6.94 4.02
C LEU A 495 15.53 5.73 3.97
N GLU A 496 16.03 5.28 5.11
CA GLU A 496 16.86 4.07 5.21
C GLU A 496 16.06 2.81 4.85
N ALA A 497 14.84 2.66 5.34
CA ALA A 497 13.96 1.56 4.96
C ALA A 497 13.69 1.52 3.45
N ILE A 498 13.48 2.68 2.81
CA ILE A 498 13.31 2.80 1.36
C ILE A 498 14.59 2.39 0.62
N ARG A 499 15.76 2.83 1.10
CA ARG A 499 17.08 2.48 0.53
C ARG A 499 17.28 0.97 0.54
N VAL A 500 17.11 0.32 1.69
CA VAL A 500 17.30 -1.14 1.86
C VAL A 500 16.33 -1.94 0.97
N ARG A 501 15.04 -1.56 0.95
CA ARG A 501 14.03 -2.22 0.10
C ARG A 501 14.39 -2.13 -1.39
N SER A 502 14.85 -0.96 -1.82
CA SER A 502 15.21 -0.72 -3.22
C SER A 502 16.48 -1.48 -3.61
N ALA A 503 17.48 -1.51 -2.73
CA ALA A 503 18.76 -2.17 -2.96
C ALA A 503 18.66 -3.71 -2.96
N LYS A 504 17.81 -4.29 -2.10
CA LYS A 504 17.65 -5.76 -2.00
C LYS A 504 16.49 -6.31 -2.83
N GLY A 505 15.50 -5.49 -3.16
CA GLY A 505 14.39 -5.84 -4.03
C GLY A 505 13.41 -6.89 -3.48
N PRO A 506 12.40 -7.29 -4.28
CA PRO A 506 12.19 -6.90 -5.68
C PRO A 506 11.68 -5.44 -5.82
N ALA A 507 12.33 -4.66 -6.70
CA ALA A 507 11.95 -3.29 -7.05
C ALA A 507 12.08 -3.09 -8.57
N LEU A 508 10.96 -3.25 -9.29
CA LEU A 508 10.90 -3.12 -10.76
C LEU A 508 10.74 -1.66 -11.19
N ASN A 509 11.14 -1.36 -12.43
CA ASN A 509 11.04 -0.02 -12.99
C ASN A 509 9.62 0.28 -13.48
N TRP A 510 9.36 1.57 -13.74
CA TRP A 510 8.05 2.02 -14.19
C TRP A 510 7.66 1.46 -15.57
N TYR A 511 8.65 1.22 -16.44
CA TYR A 511 8.45 0.66 -17.78
C TYR A 511 8.23 -0.85 -17.76
N ASP A 512 8.40 -1.53 -16.62
CA ASP A 512 8.16 -2.96 -16.45
C ASP A 512 6.70 -3.29 -16.10
N GLU A 513 5.77 -2.35 -16.25
CA GLU A 513 4.34 -2.57 -15.97
C GLU A 513 3.74 -3.71 -16.82
N TRP A 514 4.32 -4.01 -17.98
CA TRP A 514 3.92 -5.13 -18.83
C TRP A 514 3.99 -6.49 -18.12
N VAL A 515 4.92 -6.66 -17.16
CA VAL A 515 5.08 -7.89 -16.35
C VAL A 515 3.77 -8.24 -15.63
N ARG A 516 3.04 -7.24 -15.12
CA ARG A 516 1.76 -7.47 -14.44
C ARG A 516 0.74 -8.18 -15.34
N TYR A 517 0.71 -7.81 -16.61
CA TYR A 517 -0.22 -8.36 -17.59
C TYR A 517 0.28 -9.68 -18.16
N GLN A 518 1.61 -9.86 -18.27
CA GLN A 518 2.21 -11.14 -18.61
C GLN A 518 1.83 -12.19 -17.55
N THR A 519 2.08 -11.92 -16.27
CA THR A 519 1.75 -12.85 -15.16
C THR A 519 0.26 -13.18 -15.11
N LEU A 520 -0.61 -12.24 -15.47
CA LEU A 520 -2.06 -12.50 -15.56
C LEU A 520 -2.42 -13.53 -16.64
N MET A 521 -1.60 -13.67 -17.69
CA MET A 521 -1.81 -14.60 -18.80
C MET A 521 -1.01 -15.90 -18.68
N GLU A 522 -0.20 -16.06 -17.64
CA GLU A 522 0.56 -17.28 -17.36
C GLU A 522 -0.33 -18.38 -16.79
N GLN A 523 0.11 -19.65 -16.95
CA GLN A 523 -0.57 -20.83 -16.40
C GLN A 523 -0.21 -21.05 -14.93
N THR A 524 -0.49 -20.05 -14.11
CA THR A 524 -0.23 -20.04 -12.67
C THR A 524 -1.48 -19.61 -11.92
N VAL A 525 -1.45 -19.71 -10.58
CA VAL A 525 -2.54 -19.23 -9.72
C VAL A 525 -2.77 -17.72 -9.89
N ASP A 526 -1.71 -16.95 -10.12
CA ASP A 526 -1.79 -15.51 -10.35
C ASP A 526 -2.43 -15.14 -11.69
N GLY A 527 -2.39 -16.05 -12.65
CA GLY A 527 -3.09 -15.99 -13.93
C GLY A 527 -4.31 -16.91 -14.03
N SER A 528 -4.94 -17.26 -12.89
CA SER A 528 -6.12 -18.13 -12.85
C SER A 528 -7.31 -17.57 -13.65
N LEU A 529 -8.23 -18.45 -14.06
CA LEU A 529 -9.38 -18.09 -14.90
C LEU A 529 -10.26 -17.00 -14.27
N THR A 530 -10.43 -17.03 -12.94
CA THR A 530 -11.26 -16.08 -12.19
C THR A 530 -10.62 -14.69 -12.17
N ARG A 531 -9.30 -14.63 -12.00
CA ARG A 531 -8.50 -13.40 -12.08
C ARG A 531 -8.51 -12.79 -13.49
N ARG A 532 -8.27 -13.62 -14.52
CA ARG A 532 -8.33 -13.18 -15.93
C ARG A 532 -9.69 -12.59 -16.29
N PHE A 533 -10.76 -13.28 -15.93
CA PHE A 533 -12.12 -12.86 -16.26
C PHE A 533 -12.43 -11.45 -15.76
N ALA A 534 -12.10 -11.14 -14.51
CA ALA A 534 -12.35 -9.83 -13.91
C ALA A 534 -11.69 -8.70 -14.71
N VAL A 535 -10.39 -8.82 -14.97
CA VAL A 535 -9.60 -7.79 -15.65
C VAL A 535 -10.00 -7.65 -17.12
N LEU A 536 -10.15 -8.76 -17.84
CA LEU A 536 -10.56 -8.73 -19.26
C LEU A 536 -11.98 -8.16 -19.43
N MET A 537 -12.89 -8.51 -18.53
CA MET A 537 -14.26 -7.97 -18.54
C MET A 537 -14.26 -6.46 -18.25
N MET A 538 -13.39 -5.97 -17.36
CA MET A 538 -13.22 -4.54 -17.14
C MET A 538 -12.73 -3.83 -18.41
N PHE A 539 -11.72 -4.37 -19.10
CA PHE A 539 -11.24 -3.77 -20.36
C PHE A 539 -12.30 -3.76 -21.44
N PHE A 540 -13.09 -4.82 -21.55
CA PHE A 540 -14.23 -4.86 -22.46
C PHE A 540 -15.29 -3.81 -22.13
N CYS A 541 -15.67 -3.68 -20.84
CA CYS A 541 -16.58 -2.63 -20.40
C CYS A 541 -16.03 -1.23 -20.71
N LEU A 542 -14.73 -1.01 -20.51
CA LEU A 542 -14.05 0.24 -20.82
C LEU A 542 -14.11 0.55 -22.32
N ALA A 543 -13.82 -0.43 -23.17
CA ALA A 543 -13.87 -0.29 -24.62
C ALA A 543 -15.29 0.07 -25.11
N ILE A 544 -16.34 -0.58 -24.58
CA ILE A 544 -17.74 -0.26 -24.89
C ILE A 544 -18.07 1.18 -24.51
N VAL A 545 -17.69 1.61 -23.31
CA VAL A 545 -17.98 2.95 -22.81
C VAL A 545 -17.26 4.02 -23.65
N ILE A 546 -15.98 3.80 -23.98
CA ILE A 546 -15.20 4.70 -24.85
C ILE A 546 -15.83 4.77 -26.23
N ALA A 547 -16.16 3.63 -26.85
CA ALA A 547 -16.81 3.59 -28.16
C ALA A 547 -18.15 4.34 -28.15
N ALA A 548 -18.95 4.21 -27.09
CA ALA A 548 -20.20 4.93 -26.94
C ALA A 548 -20.00 6.45 -26.82
N ILE A 549 -18.96 6.90 -26.11
CA ILE A 549 -18.61 8.32 -25.96
C ILE A 549 -18.05 8.90 -27.26
N LEU A 550 -17.13 8.21 -27.93
CA LEU A 550 -16.57 8.66 -29.21
C LEU A 550 -17.67 8.80 -30.27
N ARG A 551 -18.62 7.86 -30.29
CA ARG A 551 -19.71 7.87 -31.27
C ARG A 551 -20.81 8.89 -30.96
N ASN A 552 -21.18 9.08 -29.69
CA ASN A 552 -22.38 9.87 -29.32
C ASN A 552 -22.07 11.10 -28.45
N GLY A 553 -20.79 11.40 -28.18
CA GLY A 553 -20.32 12.44 -27.26
C GLY A 553 -20.60 12.18 -25.77
N ARG A 554 -21.28 11.07 -25.44
CA ARG A 554 -21.66 10.61 -24.10
C ARG A 554 -22.17 9.16 -24.16
N VAL A 555 -22.22 8.48 -23.00
CA VAL A 555 -22.99 7.24 -22.89
C VAL A 555 -24.50 7.55 -22.92
N PRO A 556 -25.29 6.95 -23.84
CA PRO A 556 -26.72 7.21 -23.93
C PRO A 556 -27.45 6.91 -22.61
N GLY A 557 -28.15 7.91 -22.06
CA GLY A 557 -28.88 7.76 -20.78
C GLY A 557 -28.04 8.00 -19.51
N ALA A 558 -26.73 8.21 -19.65
CA ALA A 558 -25.85 8.60 -18.55
C ALA A 558 -25.61 10.13 -18.51
N ALA A 559 -25.24 10.63 -17.33
CA ALA A 559 -24.70 11.96 -17.12
C ALA A 559 -23.27 12.03 -17.66
N LYS A 560 -23.00 13.03 -18.50
CA LYS A 560 -21.73 13.18 -19.23
C LYS A 560 -20.54 13.32 -18.27
N ASP A 561 -20.58 14.31 -17.38
CA ASP A 561 -19.39 14.66 -16.57
C ASP A 561 -18.97 13.56 -15.57
N PRO A 562 -19.88 12.93 -14.81
CA PRO A 562 -19.50 11.82 -13.93
C PRO A 562 -18.95 10.62 -14.68
N SER A 563 -19.51 10.31 -15.85
CA SER A 563 -19.04 9.21 -16.69
C SER A 563 -17.63 9.48 -17.22
N LEU A 564 -17.34 10.72 -17.63
CA LEU A 564 -15.99 11.11 -18.04
C LEU A 564 -14.99 11.04 -16.88
N ARG A 565 -15.37 11.51 -15.68
CA ARG A 565 -14.50 11.40 -14.50
C ARG A 565 -14.21 9.95 -14.12
N LEU A 566 -15.19 9.06 -14.19
CA LEU A 566 -14.98 7.63 -13.97
C LEU A 566 -13.91 7.05 -14.93
N ILE A 567 -13.97 7.40 -16.21
CA ILE A 567 -12.98 6.94 -17.20
C ILE A 567 -11.59 7.51 -16.89
N LEU A 568 -11.51 8.81 -16.56
CA LEU A 568 -10.26 9.44 -16.15
C LEU A 568 -9.68 8.80 -14.89
N ILE A 569 -10.53 8.39 -13.93
CA ILE A 569 -10.10 7.66 -12.74
C ILE A 569 -9.48 6.32 -13.13
N ILE A 570 -10.11 5.56 -14.02
CA ILE A 570 -9.58 4.26 -14.47
C ILE A 570 -8.23 4.43 -15.18
N PHE A 571 -8.12 5.36 -16.14
CA PHE A 571 -6.85 5.63 -16.81
C PHE A 571 -5.78 6.17 -15.86
N GLY A 572 -6.15 7.07 -14.95
CA GLY A 572 -5.25 7.56 -13.91
C GLY A 572 -4.76 6.43 -13.01
N THR A 573 -5.64 5.49 -12.65
CA THR A 573 -5.28 4.32 -11.86
C THR A 573 -4.28 3.45 -12.60
N MET A 574 -4.52 3.16 -13.88
CA MET A 574 -3.59 2.39 -14.71
C MET A 574 -2.23 3.08 -14.82
N PHE A 575 -2.23 4.41 -15.00
CA PHE A 575 -1.01 5.21 -15.04
C PHE A 575 -0.25 5.15 -13.71
N PHE A 576 -0.93 5.33 -12.57
CA PHE A 576 -0.26 5.30 -11.27
C PHE A 576 0.23 3.91 -10.85
N MET A 577 -0.44 2.83 -11.29
CA MET A 577 0.06 1.46 -11.07
C MET A 577 1.43 1.21 -11.73
N MET A 578 1.77 1.95 -12.80
CA MET A 578 3.10 1.88 -13.41
C MET A 578 4.21 2.24 -12.41
N PHE A 579 3.95 3.04 -11.38
CA PHE A 579 4.96 3.43 -10.39
C PHE A 579 5.03 2.52 -9.16
N THR A 580 4.23 1.44 -9.09
CA THR A 580 4.37 0.49 -7.97
C THR A 580 5.65 -0.35 -8.13
N PRO A 581 6.50 -0.47 -7.08
CA PRO A 581 7.76 -1.22 -7.17
C PRO A 581 7.57 -2.71 -7.49
N THR A 582 6.42 -3.29 -7.12
CA THR A 582 6.06 -4.69 -7.41
C THR A 582 4.89 -4.76 -8.40
N LYS A 583 4.93 -5.76 -9.30
CA LYS A 583 4.05 -5.88 -10.47
C LYS A 583 3.08 -7.08 -10.41
N TRP A 584 2.56 -7.37 -9.23
CA TRP A 584 1.70 -8.54 -9.03
C TRP A 584 0.26 -8.37 -9.55
N THR A 585 -0.37 -9.48 -9.94
CA THR A 585 -1.76 -9.48 -10.42
C THR A 585 -2.77 -9.21 -9.31
N HIS A 586 -2.44 -9.54 -8.06
CA HIS A 586 -3.33 -9.28 -6.93
C HIS A 586 -3.63 -7.78 -6.71
N HIS A 587 -2.78 -6.87 -7.21
CA HIS A 587 -3.03 -5.43 -7.17
C HIS A 587 -4.29 -5.03 -7.96
N PHE A 588 -4.76 -5.84 -8.92
CA PHE A 588 -6.01 -5.54 -9.65
C PHE A 588 -7.25 -5.51 -8.75
N GLY A 589 -7.17 -6.03 -7.52
CA GLY A 589 -8.24 -5.94 -6.51
C GLY A 589 -8.70 -4.50 -6.21
N VAL A 590 -7.84 -3.50 -6.40
CA VAL A 590 -8.18 -2.08 -6.21
C VAL A 590 -9.30 -1.59 -7.14
N TYR A 591 -9.51 -2.25 -8.29
CA TYR A 591 -10.55 -1.89 -9.24
C TYR A 591 -11.96 -2.32 -8.82
N ALA A 592 -12.14 -3.18 -7.82
CA ALA A 592 -13.40 -3.87 -7.54
C ALA A 592 -14.64 -2.94 -7.52
N GLY A 593 -14.54 -1.80 -6.84
CA GLY A 593 -15.65 -0.84 -6.78
C GLY A 593 -15.86 -0.04 -8.07
N ILE A 594 -14.78 0.35 -8.74
CA ILE A 594 -14.81 1.22 -9.93
C ILE A 594 -15.21 0.42 -11.18
N ALA A 595 -14.76 -0.83 -11.28
CA ALA A 595 -15.14 -1.77 -12.34
C ALA A 595 -16.65 -2.06 -12.32
N GLY A 596 -17.25 -2.19 -11.13
CA GLY A 596 -18.71 -2.33 -11.01
C GLY A 596 -19.48 -1.12 -11.58
N ALA A 597 -19.01 0.11 -11.31
CA ALA A 597 -19.59 1.33 -11.87
C ALA A 597 -19.43 1.41 -13.40
N LEU A 598 -18.25 1.03 -13.91
CA LEU A 598 -17.96 0.98 -15.34
C LEU A 598 -18.86 -0.03 -16.05
N ALA A 599 -19.04 -1.21 -15.45
CA ALA A 599 -19.88 -2.26 -16.02
C ALA A 599 -21.35 -1.86 -16.10
N ALA A 600 -21.86 -1.08 -15.15
CA ALA A 600 -23.20 -0.50 -15.23
C ALA A 600 -23.37 0.45 -16.42
N LEU A 601 -22.37 1.31 -16.68
CA LEU A 601 -22.35 2.17 -17.86
C LEU A 601 -22.27 1.36 -19.14
N ALA A 602 -21.39 0.36 -19.17
CA ALA A 602 -21.24 -0.53 -20.31
C ALA A 602 -22.54 -1.28 -20.61
N ALA A 603 -23.26 -1.78 -19.60
CA ALA A 603 -24.55 -2.45 -19.78
C ALA A 603 -25.61 -1.54 -20.43
N VAL A 604 -25.68 -0.26 -20.02
CA VAL A 604 -26.62 0.69 -20.62
C VAL A 604 -26.19 1.10 -22.03
N ALA A 605 -24.89 1.35 -22.24
CA ALA A 605 -24.33 1.61 -23.57
C ALA A 605 -24.59 0.46 -24.53
N LEU A 606 -24.31 -0.77 -24.08
CA LEU A 606 -24.49 -2.00 -24.82
C LEU A 606 -25.96 -2.24 -25.14
N SER A 607 -26.89 -2.02 -24.19
CA SER A 607 -28.33 -2.07 -24.44
C SER A 607 -28.74 -1.08 -25.54
N ALA A 608 -28.22 0.15 -25.53
CA ALA A 608 -28.52 1.14 -26.56
C ALA A 608 -27.93 0.77 -27.94
N LEU A 609 -26.78 0.08 -27.98
CA LEU A 609 -26.14 -0.40 -29.21
C LEU A 609 -26.84 -1.65 -29.76
N ALA A 610 -27.10 -2.66 -28.93
CA ALA A 610 -27.69 -3.95 -29.29
C ALA A 610 -29.18 -3.87 -29.66
N MET A 611 -29.87 -2.79 -29.26
CA MET A 611 -31.24 -2.51 -29.70
C MET A 611 -31.32 -1.90 -31.10
N ARG A 612 -30.20 -1.41 -31.68
CA ARG A 612 -30.19 -0.78 -33.01
C ARG A 612 -30.16 -1.79 -34.15
N SER A 613 -29.51 -2.95 -33.98
CA SER A 613 -29.46 -3.99 -35.03
C SER A 613 -29.18 -5.38 -34.45
N ALA A 614 -29.70 -6.40 -35.13
CA ALA A 614 -29.42 -7.81 -34.81
C ALA A 614 -27.91 -8.11 -34.92
N ARG A 615 -27.24 -7.55 -35.93
CA ARG A 615 -25.78 -7.63 -36.12
C ARG A 615 -25.01 -7.20 -34.87
N ALA A 616 -25.29 -5.99 -34.35
CA ALA A 616 -24.56 -5.47 -33.20
C ALA A 616 -24.75 -6.35 -31.96
N ARG A 617 -25.95 -6.90 -31.78
CA ARG A 617 -26.25 -7.84 -30.69
C ARG A 617 -25.42 -9.12 -30.82
N THR A 618 -25.42 -9.74 -31.99
CA THR A 618 -24.66 -10.98 -32.25
C THR A 618 -23.16 -10.78 -32.04
N LEU A 619 -22.58 -9.69 -32.59
CA LEU A 619 -21.14 -9.40 -32.44
C LEU A 619 -20.74 -9.18 -30.98
N MET A 620 -21.59 -8.51 -30.19
CA MET A 620 -21.30 -8.27 -28.78
C MET A 620 -21.41 -9.54 -27.94
N ILE A 621 -22.37 -10.42 -28.23
CA ILE A 621 -22.44 -11.76 -27.62
C ILE A 621 -21.17 -12.54 -27.96
N GLY A 622 -20.76 -12.56 -29.22
CA GLY A 622 -19.53 -13.21 -29.68
C GLY A 622 -18.28 -12.68 -28.95
N ALA A 623 -18.18 -11.36 -28.74
CA ALA A 623 -17.06 -10.76 -28.00
C ALA A 623 -17.01 -11.20 -26.52
N VAL A 624 -18.15 -11.25 -25.83
CA VAL A 624 -18.23 -11.73 -24.43
C VAL A 624 -17.85 -13.21 -24.35
N LEU A 625 -18.32 -14.04 -25.29
CA LEU A 625 -17.95 -15.45 -25.37
C LEU A 625 -16.46 -15.63 -25.63
N PHE A 626 -15.86 -14.79 -26.50
CA PHE A 626 -14.43 -14.83 -26.78
C PHE A 626 -13.58 -14.49 -25.54
N ILE A 627 -13.96 -13.46 -24.78
CA ILE A 627 -13.31 -13.13 -23.49
C ILE A 627 -13.44 -14.28 -22.50
N THR A 628 -14.60 -14.92 -22.46
CA THR A 628 -14.84 -16.09 -21.61
C THR A 628 -13.95 -17.25 -22.02
N ALA A 629 -13.72 -17.47 -23.32
CA ALA A 629 -12.80 -18.49 -23.82
C ALA A 629 -11.36 -18.24 -23.35
N ILE A 630 -10.86 -17.00 -23.45
CA ILE A 630 -9.52 -16.62 -22.97
C ILE A 630 -9.41 -16.83 -21.46
N SER A 631 -10.46 -16.51 -20.71
CA SER A 631 -10.48 -16.69 -19.26
C SER A 631 -10.42 -18.18 -18.90
N LEU A 632 -11.23 -19.01 -19.56
CA LEU A 632 -11.28 -20.48 -19.38
C LEU A 632 -9.97 -21.19 -19.78
N ALA A 633 -9.09 -20.52 -20.52
CA ALA A 633 -7.76 -21.02 -20.82
C ALA A 633 -6.79 -20.89 -19.63
N GLY A 634 -7.21 -20.35 -18.49
CA GLY A 634 -6.45 -20.38 -17.24
C GLY A 634 -6.86 -21.55 -16.33
N ILE A 635 -6.01 -21.89 -15.37
CA ILE A 635 -6.33 -22.87 -14.33
C ILE A 635 -7.37 -22.33 -13.34
N ASN A 636 -8.10 -23.19 -12.65
CA ASN A 636 -8.97 -22.82 -11.52
C ASN A 636 -8.22 -22.88 -10.18
N GLY A 637 -7.00 -22.36 -10.17
CA GLY A 637 -6.10 -22.41 -9.02
C GLY A 637 -6.31 -21.24 -8.05
N TRP A 638 -6.12 -21.52 -6.77
CA TRP A 638 -6.16 -20.57 -5.65
C TRP A 638 -4.89 -20.68 -4.80
N TRP A 639 -4.56 -19.66 -4.01
CA TRP A 639 -3.28 -19.63 -3.32
C TRP A 639 -3.19 -20.67 -2.17
N TYR A 640 -2.09 -21.42 -2.18
CA TYR A 640 -1.69 -22.35 -1.10
C TYR A 640 -2.82 -23.33 -0.72
N VAL A 641 -3.17 -23.42 0.56
CA VAL A 641 -4.23 -24.30 1.09
C VAL A 641 -5.61 -24.03 0.49
N SER A 642 -5.84 -22.85 -0.12
CA SER A 642 -7.13 -22.51 -0.73
C SER A 642 -7.44 -23.32 -1.99
N SER A 643 -6.46 -24.03 -2.56
CA SER A 643 -6.68 -24.94 -3.70
C SER A 643 -7.17 -26.34 -3.31
N TYR A 644 -7.20 -26.67 -2.01
CA TYR A 644 -7.52 -28.03 -1.58
C TYR A 644 -8.96 -28.42 -1.95
N GLY A 645 -9.09 -29.49 -2.74
CA GLY A 645 -10.38 -29.99 -3.21
C GLY A 645 -11.03 -29.15 -4.33
N ILE A 646 -10.34 -28.12 -4.86
CA ILE A 646 -10.87 -27.31 -5.96
C ILE A 646 -10.73 -28.04 -7.30
N PRO A 647 -11.81 -28.20 -8.08
CA PRO A 647 -11.73 -28.80 -9.41
C PRO A 647 -10.83 -28.00 -10.35
N TRP A 648 -9.98 -28.69 -11.12
CA TRP A 648 -9.05 -28.11 -12.10
C TRP A 648 -8.12 -27.03 -11.51
N PHE A 649 -7.67 -27.21 -10.26
CA PHE A 649 -6.70 -26.28 -9.65
C PHE A 649 -5.31 -26.32 -10.31
N ASP A 650 -4.97 -27.45 -10.93
CA ASP A 650 -3.66 -27.80 -11.53
C ASP A 650 -3.66 -27.73 -13.07
N LYS A 651 -4.82 -27.54 -13.70
CA LYS A 651 -5.00 -27.64 -15.16
C LYS A 651 -6.16 -26.77 -15.63
N THR A 652 -6.29 -26.58 -16.93
CA THR A 652 -7.40 -25.84 -17.54
C THR A 652 -8.73 -26.58 -17.32
N VAL A 653 -9.84 -25.85 -17.31
CA VAL A 653 -11.18 -26.44 -17.13
C VAL A 653 -11.51 -27.32 -18.32
N GLN A 654 -11.68 -28.62 -18.09
CA GLN A 654 -11.84 -29.59 -19.16
C GLN A 654 -12.76 -30.76 -18.78
N TYR A 655 -13.43 -31.32 -19.79
CA TYR A 655 -14.24 -32.53 -19.65
C TYR A 655 -13.75 -33.57 -20.68
N ASN A 656 -13.47 -34.80 -20.24
CA ASN A 656 -12.89 -35.85 -21.09
C ASN A 656 -11.68 -35.38 -21.93
N ALA A 657 -10.76 -34.63 -21.30
CA ALA A 657 -9.58 -34.02 -21.93
C ALA A 657 -9.87 -33.01 -23.06
N VAL A 658 -11.12 -32.57 -23.21
CA VAL A 658 -11.48 -31.46 -24.09
C VAL A 658 -11.58 -30.19 -23.27
N GLU A 659 -10.74 -29.22 -23.58
CA GLU A 659 -10.72 -27.94 -22.86
C GLU A 659 -11.97 -27.11 -23.15
N SER A 660 -12.56 -26.57 -22.08
CA SER A 660 -13.72 -25.67 -22.16
C SER A 660 -13.36 -24.37 -22.88
N SER A 661 -12.10 -23.93 -22.79
CA SER A 661 -11.53 -22.81 -23.55
C SER A 661 -11.74 -23.00 -25.06
N THR A 662 -11.43 -24.19 -25.58
CA THR A 662 -11.49 -24.53 -27.01
C THR A 662 -12.93 -24.61 -27.50
N ILE A 663 -13.82 -25.26 -26.72
CA ILE A 663 -15.25 -25.30 -27.03
C ILE A 663 -15.84 -23.89 -27.04
N MET A 664 -15.53 -23.08 -26.02
CA MET A 664 -16.02 -21.71 -25.92
C MET A 664 -15.48 -20.84 -27.06
N LEU A 665 -14.22 -21.04 -27.47
CA LEU A 665 -13.62 -20.35 -28.61
C LEU A 665 -14.37 -20.71 -29.91
N PHE A 666 -14.66 -21.98 -30.16
CA PHE A 666 -15.44 -22.40 -31.33
C PHE A 666 -16.82 -21.75 -31.36
N ILE A 667 -17.53 -21.75 -30.23
CA ILE A 667 -18.85 -21.09 -30.11
C ILE A 667 -18.71 -19.59 -30.37
N ALA A 668 -17.69 -18.93 -29.78
CA ALA A 668 -17.45 -17.51 -29.96
C ALA A 668 -17.20 -17.18 -31.44
N LEU A 669 -16.33 -17.94 -32.13
CA LEU A 669 -16.02 -17.77 -33.55
C LEU A 669 -17.26 -18.01 -34.42
N ALA A 670 -18.06 -19.04 -34.13
CA ALA A 670 -19.30 -19.30 -34.86
C ALA A 670 -20.31 -18.14 -34.72
N VAL A 671 -20.49 -17.61 -33.51
CA VAL A 671 -21.36 -16.45 -33.25
C VAL A 671 -20.83 -15.20 -33.95
N LEU A 672 -19.52 -14.94 -33.89
CA LEU A 672 -18.90 -13.82 -34.60
C LEU A 672 -19.07 -13.94 -36.12
N PHE A 673 -18.89 -15.14 -36.67
CA PHE A 673 -19.12 -15.43 -38.08
C PHE A 673 -20.57 -15.15 -38.50
N ILE A 674 -21.56 -15.58 -37.70
CA ILE A 674 -22.97 -15.24 -37.93
C ILE A 674 -23.17 -13.71 -37.89
N GLY A 675 -22.53 -13.01 -36.96
CA GLY A 675 -22.57 -11.54 -36.89
C GLY A 675 -22.00 -10.87 -38.14
N VAL A 676 -20.93 -11.42 -38.72
CA VAL A 676 -20.36 -10.98 -40.00
C VAL A 676 -21.30 -11.28 -41.17
N LEU A 677 -21.91 -12.46 -41.22
CA LEU A 677 -22.90 -12.79 -42.25
C LEU A 677 -24.11 -11.85 -42.21
N GLN A 678 -24.60 -11.53 -41.01
CA GLN A 678 -25.65 -10.52 -40.80
C GLN A 678 -25.22 -9.13 -41.28
N SER A 679 -23.92 -8.80 -41.23
CA SER A 679 -23.37 -7.57 -41.81
C SER A 679 -23.55 -7.52 -43.31
N PHE A 680 -23.04 -8.54 -44.01
CA PHE A 680 -23.09 -8.62 -45.47
C PHE A 680 -24.54 -8.66 -45.97
N LEU A 681 -25.40 -9.46 -45.34
CA LEU A 681 -26.82 -9.51 -45.71
C LEU A 681 -27.54 -8.18 -45.46
N GLY A 682 -27.16 -7.46 -44.41
CA GLY A 682 -27.65 -6.11 -44.14
C GLY A 682 -27.28 -5.16 -45.27
N GLU A 683 -25.99 -5.09 -45.63
CA GLU A 683 -25.47 -4.23 -46.69
C GLU A 683 -26.11 -4.54 -48.06
N ILE A 684 -26.28 -5.82 -48.40
CA ILE A 684 -26.97 -6.23 -49.62
C ILE A 684 -28.42 -5.75 -49.63
N ARG A 685 -29.14 -5.81 -48.49
CA ARG A 685 -30.51 -5.31 -48.39
C ARG A 685 -30.57 -3.80 -48.54
N THR A 686 -29.64 -3.06 -47.93
CA THR A 686 -29.57 -1.60 -48.08
C THR A 686 -29.28 -1.23 -49.53
N ALA A 687 -28.30 -1.87 -50.17
CA ALA A 687 -27.98 -1.64 -51.58
C ALA A 687 -29.14 -2.00 -52.52
N ARG A 688 -29.89 -3.07 -52.24
CA ARG A 688 -31.12 -3.41 -52.98
C ARG A 688 -32.24 -2.38 -52.77
N ALA A 689 -32.40 -1.85 -51.56
CA ALA A 689 -33.38 -0.79 -51.30
C ALA A 689 -33.00 0.50 -52.05
N GLU A 690 -31.74 0.93 -51.98
CA GLU A 690 -31.24 2.10 -52.70
C GLU A 690 -31.36 1.98 -54.23
N THR A 691 -31.27 0.77 -54.76
CA THR A 691 -31.45 0.50 -56.21
C THR A 691 -32.91 0.32 -56.62
N HIS A 692 -33.85 0.13 -55.69
CA HIS A 692 -35.27 -0.07 -56.01
C HIS A 692 -36.17 1.13 -55.61
N GLY A 693 -35.59 2.19 -55.03
CA GLY A 693 -36.29 3.41 -54.64
C GLY A 693 -36.71 3.40 -53.18
#